data_AF-A0A838ADB0-F1
#
_entry.id   AF-A0A838ADB0-F1
#
_cell.length_a   1.000
_cell.length_b   1.000
_cell.length_c   1.000
_cell.angle_alpha   90.00
_cell.angle_beta   90.00
_cell.angle_gamma   90.00
#
_symmetry.space_group_name_H-M   'P 1'
#
loop_
_entity.id
_entity.type
_entity.pdbx_description
1 polymer ?
#
loop_
_entity_poly.entity_id
_entity_poly.type
_entity_poly.pdbx_seq_one_letter_code
_entity_poly.pdbx_strand_id
1 'polypeptide(L)'
;MVGGGAAVNSGMDFQARVGALALVSMLADVVDLGSFGLGGVGEVPREVRFETANAVDDITLELHRGRVMIQAKNSITLSSRVDSEIAKFVRQVVAAHRDYCEGDRYVLAVSPAASTRIRQELKKLCHAYRLIPTGAGANPLTKSERETMDVLRDHVFREYEIAGGVRCDARTLEEILRAVYVETIDVSEEAMGERMALTALSTVTRDDPLPLWHSLVATCLSLSRDRVSIDQSGLTARFDALLTAKSATGAASPILDKAEPLLVLQGGASMGREVVLAEDAEGRVCLAEFRRFDETGARRLHFIDGFVHLAEGVRWRVLRRTATYSGMVRELEDGLSTQISDKAATVFETNLGDLDNTPFAQAHAAAFDTALETAARPMVCLVCGRVISQNRAYSIEVDEANHPYQVGIVHRGCLHPTHRVVGVLGADSFPISTSLIDFDISTWLRQLRAGQAAWSSQHPAGAGAPLRVAWNPANSAPTTGGWAVEYDLADGSTRYVLVRGHVHRGSRQQARQTATQLNKSLQKASAKGDPLVYGLRGYGQRSVVISAEDPNPPEVLTHRAVQVTEATVSAYSVAENYYAPLFYLNDPETGELFTILQMPILLTNPLRFDEMTANWKTAGVGMPASVSATVIATDEQFDLFMTRASTGGAAACVDPVLASDGQLVAGFLVTNLNDLVRA
;
A
#
# COMPACT_ATOMS: atom_id res chain seq x y z
N MET A 1 -5.94 30.91 -31.87
CA MET A 1 -6.39 29.54 -32.22
C MET A 1 -5.33 28.48 -31.80
N VAL A 2 -4.78 28.56 -30.58
CA VAL A 2 -3.61 27.74 -30.13
C VAL A 2 -3.92 26.88 -28.88
N GLY A 3 -5.16 26.89 -28.38
CA GLY A 3 -5.53 26.16 -27.16
C GLY A 3 -5.80 24.66 -27.33
N GLY A 4 -5.95 24.16 -28.56
CA GLY A 4 -6.31 22.75 -28.82
C GLY A 4 -5.16 21.77 -28.58
N GLY A 5 -3.92 22.13 -28.97
CA GLY A 5 -2.78 21.20 -28.88
C GLY A 5 -2.32 20.90 -27.45
N ALA A 6 -2.27 21.92 -26.58
CA ALA A 6 -1.87 21.74 -25.19
C ALA A 6 -2.90 20.94 -24.37
N ALA A 7 -4.20 21.13 -24.62
CA ALA A 7 -5.27 20.40 -23.96
C ALA A 7 -5.37 18.94 -24.42
N VAL A 8 -5.08 18.66 -25.70
CA VAL A 8 -5.01 17.29 -26.23
C VAL A 8 -3.79 16.56 -25.66
N ASN A 9 -2.62 17.20 -25.62
CA ASN A 9 -1.42 16.61 -25.02
C ASN A 9 -1.60 16.30 -23.53
N SER A 10 -2.25 17.17 -22.75
CA SER A 10 -2.48 16.91 -21.32
C SER A 10 -3.53 15.81 -21.07
N GLY A 11 -4.51 15.65 -21.96
CA GLY A 11 -5.47 14.55 -21.90
C GLY A 11 -4.82 13.19 -22.19
N MET A 12 -4.01 13.12 -23.25
CA MET A 12 -3.28 11.91 -23.64
C MET A 12 -2.24 11.49 -22.60
N ASP A 13 -1.53 12.45 -22.00
CA ASP A 13 -0.57 12.17 -20.92
C ASP A 13 -1.27 11.56 -19.69
N PHE A 14 -2.40 12.12 -19.27
CA PHE A 14 -3.18 11.56 -18.16
C PHE A 14 -3.64 10.12 -18.44
N GLN A 15 -4.19 9.85 -19.64
CA GLN A 15 -4.55 8.50 -20.08
C GLN A 15 -3.34 7.55 -20.02
N ALA A 16 -2.19 7.97 -20.56
CA ALA A 16 -0.99 7.15 -20.57
C ALA A 16 -0.47 6.83 -19.16
N ARG A 17 -0.52 7.80 -18.23
CA ARG A 17 -0.14 7.61 -16.83
C ARG A 17 -1.11 6.67 -16.09
N VAL A 18 -2.41 6.78 -16.34
CA VAL A 18 -3.41 5.82 -15.82
C VAL A 18 -3.14 4.41 -16.34
N GLY A 19 -2.83 4.25 -17.62
CA GLY A 19 -2.42 2.96 -18.20
C GLY A 19 -1.11 2.44 -17.63
N ALA A 20 -0.15 3.33 -17.36
CA ALA A 20 1.14 2.95 -16.78
C ALA A 20 0.98 2.39 -15.36
N LEU A 21 0.03 2.88 -14.55
CA LEU A 21 -0.28 2.26 -13.25
C LEU A 21 -0.71 0.79 -13.38
N ALA A 22 -1.44 0.44 -14.43
CA ALA A 22 -1.82 -0.94 -14.71
C ALA A 22 -0.59 -1.79 -15.10
N LEU A 23 0.31 -1.25 -15.94
CA LEU A 23 1.56 -1.93 -16.30
C LEU A 23 2.49 -2.11 -15.10
N VAL A 24 2.58 -1.13 -14.19
CA VAL A 24 3.34 -1.26 -12.94
C VAL A 24 2.74 -2.37 -12.07
N SER A 25 1.41 -2.44 -11.97
CA SER A 25 0.72 -3.51 -11.24
C SER A 25 1.12 -4.89 -11.77
N MET A 26 1.25 -5.06 -13.10
CA MET A 26 1.69 -6.29 -13.75
C MET A 26 3.16 -6.64 -13.51
N LEU A 27 4.05 -5.65 -13.51
CA LEU A 27 5.49 -5.86 -13.31
C LEU A 27 5.82 -6.18 -11.85
N ALA A 28 5.30 -5.36 -10.94
CA ALA A 28 5.56 -5.41 -9.51
C ALA A 28 4.66 -6.41 -8.76
N ASP A 29 3.69 -7.03 -9.45
CA ASP A 29 2.69 -7.93 -8.85
C ASP A 29 1.93 -7.27 -7.68
N VAL A 30 1.63 -5.99 -7.84
CA VAL A 30 0.90 -5.18 -6.85
C VAL A 30 -0.54 -5.01 -7.31
N VAL A 31 -1.47 -5.56 -6.55
CA VAL A 31 -2.91 -5.47 -6.83
C VAL A 31 -3.38 -4.01 -6.85
N ASP A 32 -4.09 -3.59 -7.89
CA ASP A 32 -4.96 -2.39 -7.89
C ASP A 32 -4.27 -1.07 -7.44
N LEU A 33 -3.12 -0.73 -8.01
CA LEU A 33 -2.42 0.55 -7.76
C LEU A 33 -3.25 1.78 -8.16
N GLY A 34 -4.12 1.66 -9.16
CA GLY A 34 -4.96 2.74 -9.66
C GLY A 34 -6.34 2.83 -9.02
N SER A 35 -6.65 1.97 -8.05
CA SER A 35 -7.98 1.89 -7.42
C SER A 35 -9.11 1.82 -8.46
N PHE A 36 -8.98 0.96 -9.47
CA PHE A 36 -9.86 0.86 -10.65
C PHE A 36 -11.26 0.27 -10.33
N GLY A 37 -11.74 0.42 -9.09
CA GLY A 37 -13.02 -0.15 -8.65
C GLY A 37 -12.96 -1.66 -8.33
N LEU A 38 -11.77 -2.22 -8.07
CA LEU A 38 -11.56 -3.66 -7.88
C LEU A 38 -11.92 -4.19 -6.48
N GLY A 39 -12.27 -3.31 -5.54
CA GLY A 39 -13.05 -3.68 -4.34
C GLY A 39 -12.46 -4.81 -3.50
N GLY A 40 -11.15 -4.79 -3.24
CA GLY A 40 -10.49 -5.74 -2.32
C GLY A 40 -10.40 -7.18 -2.82
N VAL A 41 -11.00 -7.52 -3.97
CA VAL A 41 -10.84 -8.81 -4.66
C VAL A 41 -9.83 -8.65 -5.80
N GLY A 42 -8.66 -8.11 -5.45
CA GLY A 42 -7.43 -8.90 -5.50
C GLY A 42 -6.73 -9.21 -6.82
N GLU A 43 -7.23 -8.88 -8.01
CA GLU A 43 -6.62 -9.39 -9.25
C GLU A 43 -5.67 -8.39 -9.92
N VAL A 44 -4.44 -8.82 -10.20
CA VAL A 44 -3.50 -8.13 -11.10
C VAL A 44 -3.95 -8.37 -12.56
N PRO A 45 -3.96 -7.34 -13.43
CA PRO A 45 -4.31 -7.50 -14.84
C PRO A 45 -3.41 -8.52 -15.55
N ARG A 46 -3.99 -9.35 -16.43
CA ARG A 46 -3.22 -10.30 -17.26
C ARG A 46 -2.74 -9.67 -18.57
N GLU A 47 -3.55 -8.75 -19.09
CA GLU A 47 -3.33 -8.04 -20.34
C GLU A 47 -3.91 -6.64 -20.21
N VAL A 48 -3.22 -5.66 -20.79
CA VAL A 48 -3.70 -4.28 -20.94
C VAL A 48 -3.84 -3.99 -22.42
N ARG A 49 -5.03 -3.54 -22.82
CA ARG A 49 -5.34 -3.20 -24.20
C ARG A 49 -5.56 -1.69 -24.32
N PHE A 50 -5.04 -1.07 -25.36
CA PHE A 50 -5.22 0.36 -25.61
C PHE A 50 -6.00 0.56 -26.91
N GLU A 51 -7.00 1.44 -26.87
CA GLU A 51 -7.76 1.88 -28.06
C GLU A 51 -8.29 0.69 -28.91
N THR A 52 -9.10 -0.19 -28.29
CA THR A 52 -9.58 -1.43 -28.93
C THR A 52 -10.75 -1.19 -29.89
N ALA A 53 -11.14 -2.22 -30.65
CA ALA A 53 -12.33 -2.20 -31.50
C ALA A 53 -13.67 -2.19 -30.71
N ASN A 54 -13.63 -2.28 -29.38
CA ASN A 54 -14.81 -2.27 -28.52
C ASN A 54 -15.32 -0.84 -28.29
N ALA A 55 -16.60 -0.72 -27.89
CA ALA A 55 -17.31 0.55 -27.90
C ALA A 55 -16.92 1.52 -26.76
N VAL A 56 -16.35 1.01 -25.66
CA VAL A 56 -15.54 1.78 -24.70
C VAL A 56 -14.10 1.42 -25.02
N ASP A 57 -13.16 2.37 -25.01
CA ASP A 57 -11.88 2.18 -24.30
C ASP A 57 -10.78 3.13 -24.76
N ASP A 58 -10.39 3.98 -23.82
CA ASP A 58 -9.03 4.49 -23.77
C ASP A 58 -8.07 3.34 -23.34
N ILE A 59 -8.49 2.51 -22.37
CA ILE A 59 -7.73 1.38 -21.78
C ILE A 59 -8.69 0.24 -21.34
N THR A 60 -8.41 -1.01 -21.71
CA THR A 60 -9.06 -2.23 -21.18
C THR A 60 -8.08 -3.03 -20.33
N LEU A 61 -8.50 -3.47 -19.14
CA LEU A 61 -7.78 -4.45 -18.32
C LEU A 61 -8.49 -5.80 -18.39
N GLU A 62 -7.79 -6.85 -18.81
CA GLU A 62 -8.30 -8.23 -18.78
C GLU A 62 -7.92 -8.87 -17.43
N LEU A 63 -8.93 -9.31 -16.68
CA LEU A 63 -8.79 -10.00 -15.40
C LEU A 63 -9.15 -11.48 -15.54
N HIS A 64 -9.05 -12.26 -14.46
CA HIS A 64 -9.52 -13.65 -14.45
C HIS A 64 -11.04 -13.71 -14.43
N ARG A 65 -11.69 -12.79 -13.70
CA ARG A 65 -13.15 -12.76 -13.49
C ARG A 65 -13.88 -11.63 -14.21
N GLY A 66 -13.39 -11.22 -15.37
CA GLY A 66 -14.04 -10.21 -16.22
C GLY A 66 -13.07 -9.13 -16.70
N ARG A 67 -13.62 -8.00 -17.14
CA ARG A 67 -12.85 -6.89 -17.71
C ARG A 67 -13.10 -5.59 -16.97
N VAL A 68 -12.09 -4.72 -16.99
CA VAL A 68 -12.24 -3.32 -16.57
C VAL A 68 -12.03 -2.43 -17.79
N MET A 69 -13.08 -1.72 -18.18
CA MET A 69 -13.08 -0.80 -19.30
C MET A 69 -12.95 0.62 -18.77
N ILE A 70 -11.85 1.31 -19.08
CA ILE A 70 -11.49 2.58 -18.46
C ILE A 70 -11.57 3.69 -19.51
N GLN A 71 -12.33 4.73 -19.16
CA GLN A 71 -12.30 6.03 -19.83
C GLN A 71 -11.56 7.02 -18.93
N ALA A 72 -10.41 7.53 -19.39
CA ALA A 72 -9.56 8.44 -18.64
C ALA A 72 -9.81 9.89 -19.09
N LYS A 73 -10.19 10.76 -18.16
CA LYS A 73 -10.44 12.19 -18.43
C LYS A 73 -9.76 13.06 -17.39
N ASN A 74 -8.72 13.79 -17.83
CA ASN A 74 -8.00 14.71 -16.95
C ASN A 74 -8.95 15.75 -16.32
N SER A 75 -9.95 16.25 -17.05
CA SER A 75 -11.04 17.04 -16.46
C SER A 75 -12.35 16.74 -17.19
N ILE A 76 -13.44 16.68 -16.42
CA ILE A 76 -14.79 16.47 -16.93
C ILE A 76 -15.81 17.14 -16.00
N THR A 77 -16.86 17.68 -16.61
CA THR A 77 -17.99 18.30 -15.91
C THR A 77 -19.29 17.66 -16.37
N LEU A 78 -20.22 17.49 -15.44
CA LEU A 78 -21.55 16.99 -15.76
C LEU A 78 -22.32 18.01 -16.63
N SER A 79 -22.89 17.55 -17.73
CA SER A 79 -23.69 18.38 -18.63
C SER A 79 -24.76 17.55 -19.34
N SER A 80 -25.99 18.07 -19.40
CA SER A 80 -27.13 17.45 -20.09
C SER A 80 -27.05 17.50 -21.62
N ARG A 81 -26.06 18.22 -22.18
CA ARG A 81 -25.89 18.34 -23.63
C ARG A 81 -25.64 16.98 -24.27
N VAL A 82 -26.22 16.73 -25.43
CA VAL A 82 -26.12 15.46 -26.16
C VAL A 82 -24.69 15.13 -26.62
N ASP A 83 -23.87 16.15 -26.81
CA ASP A 83 -22.47 16.07 -27.27
C ASP A 83 -21.46 16.15 -26.10
N SER A 84 -21.93 16.14 -24.85
CA SER A 84 -21.07 16.24 -23.66
C SER A 84 -20.16 15.03 -23.50
N GLU A 85 -19.03 15.21 -22.81
CA GLU A 85 -18.13 14.09 -22.50
C GLU A 85 -18.81 13.00 -21.67
N ILE A 86 -19.75 13.36 -20.78
CA ILE A 86 -20.53 12.38 -20.03
C ILE A 86 -21.50 11.61 -20.93
N ALA A 87 -22.12 12.27 -21.93
CA ALA A 87 -22.96 11.59 -22.91
C ALA A 87 -22.16 10.58 -23.74
N LYS A 88 -20.92 10.94 -24.12
CA LYS A 88 -20.01 10.02 -24.81
C LYS A 88 -19.67 8.82 -23.94
N PHE A 89 -19.25 9.04 -22.69
CA PHE A 89 -18.98 7.95 -21.75
C PHE A 89 -20.19 7.01 -21.60
N VAL A 90 -21.39 7.57 -21.38
CA VAL A 90 -22.62 6.76 -21.24
C VAL A 90 -22.92 5.97 -22.52
N ARG A 91 -22.73 6.56 -23.71
CA ARG A 91 -22.90 5.85 -24.99
C ARG A 91 -22.00 4.62 -25.08
N GLN A 92 -20.74 4.78 -24.69
CA GLN A 92 -19.77 3.70 -24.71
C GLN A 92 -20.18 2.60 -23.73
N VAL A 93 -20.52 2.96 -22.49
CA VAL A 93 -21.01 2.03 -21.45
C VAL A 93 -22.21 1.24 -21.95
N VAL A 94 -23.22 1.92 -22.50
CA VAL A 94 -24.43 1.28 -23.04
C VAL A 94 -24.10 0.31 -24.17
N ALA A 95 -23.19 0.68 -25.06
CA ALA A 95 -22.78 -0.18 -26.16
C ALA A 95 -22.05 -1.43 -25.66
N ALA A 96 -21.13 -1.28 -24.70
CA ALA A 96 -20.39 -2.39 -24.12
C ALA A 96 -21.25 -3.26 -23.19
N HIS A 97 -22.33 -2.72 -22.59
CA HIS A 97 -23.24 -3.48 -21.73
C HIS A 97 -24.07 -4.53 -22.48
N ARG A 98 -24.08 -4.49 -23.83
CA ARG A 98 -24.73 -5.52 -24.65
C ARG A 98 -24.02 -6.87 -24.58
N ASP A 99 -22.70 -6.82 -24.49
CA ASP A 99 -21.82 -7.98 -24.36
C ASP A 99 -21.31 -8.10 -22.92
N TYR A 100 -22.14 -7.68 -21.95
CA TYR A 100 -21.79 -7.67 -20.54
C TYR A 100 -21.60 -9.09 -20.01
N CYS A 101 -20.44 -9.31 -19.41
CA CYS A 101 -20.18 -10.49 -18.59
C CYS A 101 -20.29 -10.12 -17.11
N GLU A 102 -20.76 -11.06 -16.30
CA GLU A 102 -20.71 -10.90 -14.84
C GLU A 102 -19.26 -10.65 -14.40
N GLY A 103 -19.04 -9.56 -13.68
CA GLY A 103 -17.71 -9.12 -13.26
C GLY A 103 -17.10 -7.99 -14.12
N ASP A 104 -17.71 -7.65 -15.26
CA ASP A 104 -17.30 -6.49 -16.04
C ASP A 104 -17.58 -5.17 -15.30
N ARG A 105 -16.67 -4.22 -15.44
CA ARG A 105 -16.72 -2.90 -14.80
C ARG A 105 -16.42 -1.81 -15.81
N TYR A 106 -17.14 -0.69 -15.70
CA TYR A 106 -16.89 0.53 -16.49
C TYR A 106 -16.37 1.62 -15.58
N VAL A 107 -15.14 2.05 -15.76
CA VAL A 107 -14.48 3.03 -14.89
C VAL A 107 -14.33 4.36 -15.62
N LEU A 108 -14.91 5.41 -15.05
CA LEU A 108 -14.56 6.78 -15.39
C LEU A 108 -13.43 7.24 -14.45
N ALA A 109 -12.19 7.18 -14.96
CA ALA A 109 -11.01 7.63 -14.25
C ALA A 109 -10.80 9.13 -14.48
N VAL A 110 -10.76 9.92 -13.42
CA VAL A 110 -10.66 11.39 -13.50
C VAL A 110 -9.58 11.93 -12.60
N SER A 111 -8.98 13.07 -12.96
CA SER A 111 -8.06 13.75 -12.03
C SER A 111 -8.84 14.56 -10.97
N PRO A 112 -8.16 15.07 -9.92
CA PRO A 112 -8.75 16.03 -8.98
C PRO A 112 -9.37 17.28 -9.63
N ALA A 113 -8.97 17.63 -10.87
CA ALA A 113 -9.50 18.76 -11.63
C ALA A 113 -10.91 18.53 -12.23
N ALA A 114 -11.48 17.33 -12.12
CA ALA A 114 -12.87 17.09 -12.49
C ALA A 114 -13.86 17.70 -11.49
N SER A 115 -15.07 17.98 -11.94
CA SER A 115 -16.07 18.65 -11.09
C SER A 115 -16.52 17.76 -9.92
N THR A 116 -16.90 18.40 -8.79
CA THR A 116 -17.40 17.70 -7.60
C THR A 116 -18.62 16.82 -7.90
N ARG A 117 -19.50 17.26 -8.84
CA ARG A 117 -20.64 16.46 -9.30
C ARG A 117 -20.21 15.12 -9.92
N ILE A 118 -19.08 15.08 -10.62
CA ILE A 118 -18.52 13.82 -11.14
C ILE A 118 -17.83 13.05 -10.01
N ARG A 119 -16.85 13.66 -9.33
CA ARG A 119 -15.99 12.94 -8.39
C ARG A 119 -16.72 12.40 -7.15
N GLN A 120 -17.75 13.09 -6.68
CA GLN A 120 -18.46 12.74 -5.45
C GLN A 120 -19.90 12.31 -5.70
N GLU A 121 -20.72 13.15 -6.35
CA GLU A 121 -22.15 12.85 -6.50
C GLU A 121 -22.38 11.63 -7.41
N LEU A 122 -21.81 11.61 -8.62
CA LEU A 122 -21.92 10.48 -9.53
C LEU A 122 -21.33 9.20 -8.90
N LYS A 123 -20.17 9.32 -8.24
CA LYS A 123 -19.57 8.21 -7.48
C LYS A 123 -20.52 7.65 -6.43
N LYS A 124 -21.10 8.51 -5.59
CA LYS A 124 -22.10 8.15 -4.56
C LYS A 124 -23.28 7.43 -5.18
N LEU A 125 -23.84 8.00 -6.24
CA LEU A 125 -25.07 7.51 -6.87
C LEU A 125 -24.85 6.10 -7.42
N CYS A 126 -23.79 5.86 -8.19
CA CYS A 126 -23.48 4.52 -8.70
C CYS A 126 -23.10 3.54 -7.56
N HIS A 127 -22.37 4.00 -6.55
CA HIS A 127 -22.03 3.15 -5.39
C HIS A 127 -23.27 2.72 -4.61
N ALA A 128 -24.28 3.58 -4.46
CA ALA A 128 -25.53 3.22 -3.80
C ALA A 128 -26.24 2.03 -4.47
N TYR A 129 -26.24 1.95 -5.81
CA TYR A 129 -26.82 0.81 -6.56
C TYR A 129 -25.99 -0.48 -6.43
N ARG A 130 -24.70 -0.38 -6.08
CA ARG A 130 -23.87 -1.56 -5.73
C ARG A 130 -24.16 -2.09 -4.34
N LEU A 131 -24.29 -1.21 -3.34
CA LEU A 131 -24.51 -1.63 -1.95
C LEU A 131 -25.91 -2.18 -1.71
N ILE A 132 -26.93 -1.64 -2.39
CA ILE A 132 -28.32 -2.04 -2.23
C ILE A 132 -28.89 -2.36 -3.62
N PRO A 133 -28.76 -3.62 -4.09
CA PRO A 133 -29.19 -4.02 -5.43
C PRO A 133 -30.66 -3.71 -5.74
N THR A 134 -31.53 -3.74 -4.73
CA THR A 134 -32.96 -3.42 -4.85
C THR A 134 -33.35 -2.32 -3.87
N GLY A 135 -33.79 -1.17 -4.38
CA GLY A 135 -34.27 -0.05 -3.54
C GLY A 135 -33.27 1.10 -3.31
N ALA A 136 -32.10 1.09 -3.97
CA ALA A 136 -31.16 2.22 -3.92
C ALA A 136 -31.80 3.56 -4.34
N GLY A 137 -32.79 3.54 -5.24
CA GLY A 137 -33.56 4.72 -5.65
C GLY A 137 -34.41 5.35 -4.53
N ALA A 138 -34.61 4.67 -3.40
CA ALA A 138 -35.29 5.21 -2.22
C ALA A 138 -34.34 5.95 -1.27
N ASN A 139 -33.02 5.96 -1.54
CA ASN A 139 -32.06 6.68 -0.72
C ASN A 139 -32.34 8.19 -0.74
N PRO A 140 -32.18 8.89 0.39
CA PRO A 140 -32.33 10.33 0.42
C PRO A 140 -31.27 10.99 -0.45
N LEU A 141 -31.73 11.76 -1.45
CA LEU A 141 -30.89 12.57 -2.34
C LEU A 141 -31.03 14.05 -2.00
N THR A 142 -29.90 14.77 -2.02
CA THR A 142 -29.89 16.23 -2.03
C THR A 142 -30.50 16.76 -3.33
N LYS A 143 -30.74 18.07 -3.40
CA LYS A 143 -31.21 18.71 -4.64
C LYS A 143 -30.19 18.51 -5.77
N SER A 144 -28.91 18.77 -5.51
CA SER A 144 -27.83 18.63 -6.51
C SER A 144 -27.68 17.17 -6.96
N GLU A 145 -27.72 16.21 -6.04
CA GLU A 145 -27.63 14.78 -6.37
C GLU A 145 -28.80 14.30 -7.23
N ARG A 146 -30.01 14.84 -6.99
CA ARG A 146 -31.18 14.53 -7.81
C ARG A 146 -31.02 15.06 -9.23
N GLU A 147 -30.56 16.30 -9.39
CA GLU A 147 -30.23 16.87 -10.70
C GLU A 147 -29.16 16.03 -11.41
N THR A 148 -28.13 15.57 -10.69
CA THR A 148 -27.07 14.72 -11.23
C THR A 148 -27.61 13.37 -11.70
N MET A 149 -28.48 12.73 -10.92
CA MET A 149 -29.15 11.49 -11.29
C MET A 149 -30.07 11.67 -12.50
N ASP A 150 -30.80 12.77 -12.58
CA ASP A 150 -31.69 13.09 -13.71
C ASP A 150 -30.88 13.19 -15.01
N VAL A 151 -29.77 13.94 -15.00
CA VAL A 151 -28.87 14.06 -16.16
C VAL A 151 -28.32 12.70 -16.59
N LEU A 152 -27.81 11.90 -15.64
CA LEU A 152 -27.26 10.58 -15.94
C LEU A 152 -28.31 9.65 -16.55
N ARG A 153 -29.51 9.60 -15.96
CA ARG A 153 -30.61 8.75 -16.40
C ARG A 153 -31.11 9.14 -17.79
N ASP A 154 -31.23 10.44 -18.06
CA ASP A 154 -31.62 10.94 -19.38
C ASP A 154 -30.59 10.54 -20.45
N HIS A 155 -29.29 10.57 -20.12
CA HIS A 155 -28.26 10.05 -21.00
C HIS A 155 -28.38 8.54 -21.21
N VAL A 156 -28.53 7.74 -20.15
CA VAL A 156 -28.63 6.27 -20.28
C VAL A 156 -29.84 5.89 -21.13
N PHE A 157 -31.00 6.45 -20.83
CA PHE A 157 -32.23 6.17 -21.58
C PHE A 157 -32.08 6.52 -23.06
N ARG A 158 -31.55 7.70 -23.37
CA ARG A 158 -31.37 8.14 -24.75
C ARG A 158 -30.36 7.26 -25.50
N GLU A 159 -29.18 7.04 -24.94
CA GLU A 159 -28.14 6.27 -25.65
C GLU A 159 -28.54 4.79 -25.80
N TYR A 160 -29.26 4.23 -24.83
CA TYR A 160 -29.81 2.87 -24.92
C TYR A 160 -30.86 2.73 -26.02
N GLU A 161 -31.78 3.69 -26.12
CA GLU A 161 -32.78 3.74 -27.18
C GLU A 161 -32.14 3.93 -28.56
N ILE A 162 -31.15 4.82 -28.68
CA ILE A 162 -30.39 5.01 -29.94
C ILE A 162 -29.72 3.71 -30.38
N ALA A 163 -29.08 3.01 -29.45
CA ALA A 163 -28.33 1.81 -29.80
C ALA A 163 -29.26 0.63 -30.14
N GLY A 164 -30.42 0.50 -29.47
CA GLY A 164 -31.23 -0.73 -29.46
C GLY A 164 -32.61 -0.61 -30.09
N GLY A 165 -33.09 0.61 -30.35
CA GLY A 165 -34.45 0.88 -30.80
C GLY A 165 -35.53 0.56 -29.74
N VAL A 166 -35.13 0.28 -28.49
CA VAL A 166 -36.02 -0.06 -27.39
C VAL A 166 -35.69 0.81 -26.18
N ARG A 167 -36.73 1.22 -25.46
CA ARG A 167 -36.59 2.01 -24.23
C ARG A 167 -35.95 1.16 -23.14
N CYS A 168 -34.91 1.69 -22.50
CA CYS A 168 -34.28 1.07 -21.33
C CYS A 168 -35.28 0.97 -20.17
N ASP A 169 -35.40 -0.23 -19.59
CA ASP A 169 -36.24 -0.46 -18.43
C ASP A 169 -35.51 -0.15 -17.11
N ALA A 170 -36.24 -0.16 -15.99
CA ALA A 170 -35.67 0.17 -14.69
C ALA A 170 -34.59 -0.82 -14.24
N ARG A 171 -34.73 -2.11 -14.59
CA ARG A 171 -33.79 -3.15 -14.20
C ARG A 171 -32.47 -3.00 -14.95
N THR A 172 -32.52 -2.78 -16.26
CA THR A 172 -31.33 -2.54 -17.07
C THR A 172 -30.62 -1.25 -16.66
N LEU A 173 -31.36 -0.18 -16.32
CA LEU A 173 -30.76 1.01 -15.75
C LEU A 173 -29.98 0.69 -14.46
N GLU A 174 -30.59 -0.07 -13.54
CA GLU A 174 -29.94 -0.49 -12.30
C GLU A 174 -28.69 -1.35 -12.54
N GLU A 175 -28.73 -2.28 -13.49
CA GLU A 175 -27.61 -3.13 -13.90
C GLU A 175 -26.44 -2.27 -14.45
N ILE A 176 -26.74 -1.30 -15.32
CA ILE A 176 -25.74 -0.36 -15.85
C ILE A 176 -25.13 0.48 -14.73
N LEU A 177 -25.96 1.10 -13.88
CA LEU A 177 -25.48 1.96 -12.79
C LEU A 177 -24.62 1.20 -11.78
N ARG A 178 -24.91 -0.09 -11.55
CA ARG A 178 -24.10 -0.97 -10.71
C ARG A 178 -22.70 -1.19 -11.29
N ALA A 179 -22.61 -1.38 -12.59
CA ALA A 179 -21.37 -1.63 -13.31
C ALA A 179 -20.49 -0.38 -13.50
N VAL A 180 -21.01 0.85 -13.31
CA VAL A 180 -20.26 2.11 -13.48
C VAL A 180 -19.53 2.52 -12.20
N TYR A 181 -18.21 2.67 -12.29
CA TYR A 181 -17.31 3.17 -11.25
C TYR A 181 -16.79 4.56 -11.63
N VAL A 182 -16.55 5.40 -10.63
CA VAL A 182 -15.94 6.72 -10.81
C VAL A 182 -14.79 6.82 -9.83
N GLU A 183 -13.58 6.99 -10.35
CA GLU A 183 -12.36 6.97 -9.55
C GLU A 183 -11.54 8.22 -9.80
N THR A 184 -11.13 8.86 -8.71
CA THR A 184 -10.26 10.05 -8.77
C THR A 184 -8.83 9.60 -8.59
N ILE A 185 -8.02 9.76 -9.62
CA ILE A 185 -6.63 9.29 -9.68
C ILE A 185 -5.73 10.51 -9.86
N ASP A 186 -4.80 10.73 -8.94
CA ASP A 186 -3.80 11.78 -9.03
C ASP A 186 -2.43 11.18 -9.36
N VAL A 187 -2.05 11.28 -10.64
CA VAL A 187 -0.81 10.77 -11.23
C VAL A 187 0.08 11.91 -11.74
N SER A 188 -0.17 13.13 -11.26
CA SER A 188 0.69 14.28 -11.51
C SER A 188 2.10 14.03 -10.95
N GLU A 189 3.08 14.82 -11.38
CA GLU A 189 4.44 14.73 -10.86
C GLU A 189 4.45 14.88 -9.33
N GLU A 190 5.19 14.00 -8.65
CA GLU A 190 5.25 13.84 -7.19
C GLU A 190 3.93 13.52 -6.49
N ALA A 191 2.81 13.39 -7.21
CA ALA A 191 1.51 13.07 -6.62
C ALA A 191 1.47 11.62 -6.12
N MET A 192 0.43 11.31 -5.33
CA MET A 192 0.29 10.01 -4.66
C MET A 192 0.40 8.83 -5.63
N GLY A 193 -0.26 8.88 -6.78
CA GLY A 193 -0.24 7.81 -7.77
C GLY A 193 1.15 7.56 -8.36
N GLU A 194 1.93 8.61 -8.62
CA GLU A 194 3.31 8.47 -9.10
C GLU A 194 4.23 7.94 -8.00
N ARG A 195 4.11 8.44 -6.77
CA ARG A 195 4.89 7.91 -5.63
C ARG A 195 4.62 6.43 -5.40
N MET A 196 3.36 6.01 -5.50
CA MET A 196 2.97 4.61 -5.42
C MET A 196 3.61 3.78 -6.54
N ALA A 197 3.58 4.27 -7.78
CA ALA A 197 4.20 3.60 -8.92
C ALA A 197 5.71 3.45 -8.74
N LEU A 198 6.41 4.51 -8.36
CA LEU A 198 7.86 4.50 -8.14
C LEU A 198 8.25 3.56 -6.99
N THR A 199 7.46 3.55 -5.91
CA THR A 199 7.67 2.64 -4.77
C THR A 199 7.46 1.20 -5.20
N ALA A 200 6.43 0.89 -5.99
CA ALA A 200 6.23 -0.46 -6.50
C ALA A 200 7.36 -0.88 -7.46
N LEU A 201 7.78 0.01 -8.35
CA LEU A 201 8.86 -0.25 -9.32
C LEU A 201 10.22 -0.50 -8.63
N SER A 202 10.52 0.15 -7.52
CA SER A 202 11.78 -0.06 -6.79
C SER A 202 11.96 -1.49 -6.27
N THR A 203 10.90 -2.31 -6.27
CA THR A 203 10.97 -3.74 -5.93
C THR A 203 11.39 -4.62 -7.10
N VAL A 204 11.33 -4.11 -8.34
CA VAL A 204 11.60 -4.86 -9.57
C VAL A 204 12.69 -4.25 -10.45
N THR A 205 13.22 -3.07 -10.12
CA THR A 205 14.39 -2.48 -10.80
C THR A 205 15.61 -2.49 -9.87
N ARG A 206 16.81 -2.52 -10.47
CA ARG A 206 18.10 -2.33 -9.78
C ARG A 206 18.56 -0.88 -9.73
N ASP A 207 18.01 -0.06 -10.62
CA ASP A 207 18.36 1.35 -10.76
C ASP A 207 17.23 2.24 -10.21
N ASP A 208 17.37 3.55 -10.39
CA ASP A 208 16.32 4.52 -10.12
C ASP A 208 14.99 4.08 -10.81
N PRO A 209 13.85 3.99 -10.08
CA PRO A 209 12.57 3.64 -10.66
C PRO A 209 12.00 4.69 -11.63
N LEU A 210 12.47 5.94 -11.57
CA LEU A 210 11.90 7.04 -12.35
C LEU A 210 12.07 6.88 -13.88
N PRO A 211 13.26 6.52 -14.42
CA PRO A 211 13.40 6.18 -15.84
C PRO A 211 12.47 5.06 -16.32
N LEU A 212 12.25 4.02 -15.49
CA LEU A 212 11.36 2.90 -15.83
C LEU A 212 9.90 3.38 -15.88
N TRP A 213 9.48 4.19 -14.90
CA TRP A 213 8.16 4.84 -14.90
C TRP A 213 7.93 5.65 -16.19
N HIS A 214 8.85 6.55 -16.54
CA HIS A 214 8.74 7.34 -17.77
C HIS A 214 8.69 6.46 -19.03
N SER A 215 9.45 5.36 -19.04
CA SER A 215 9.45 4.42 -20.17
C SER A 215 8.14 3.63 -20.29
N LEU A 216 7.46 3.33 -19.18
CA LEU A 216 6.13 2.74 -19.16
C LEU A 216 5.09 3.73 -19.68
N VAL A 217 5.10 4.99 -19.23
CA VAL A 217 4.22 6.04 -19.74
C VAL A 217 4.40 6.24 -21.26
N ALA A 218 5.65 6.32 -21.73
CA ALA A 218 5.96 6.41 -23.16
C ALA A 218 5.49 5.17 -23.95
N THR A 219 5.56 3.98 -23.32
CA THR A 219 5.07 2.74 -23.93
C THR A 219 3.54 2.76 -24.05
N CYS A 220 2.81 3.21 -23.04
CA CYS A 220 1.36 3.40 -23.14
C CYS A 220 0.99 4.33 -24.30
N LEU A 221 1.68 5.46 -24.46
CA LEU A 221 1.44 6.37 -25.59
C LEU A 221 1.64 5.69 -26.95
N SER A 222 2.66 4.85 -27.09
CA SER A 222 2.89 4.08 -28.32
C SER A 222 1.79 3.04 -28.54
N LEU A 223 1.43 2.27 -27.51
CA LEU A 223 0.41 1.23 -27.59
C LEU A 223 -0.97 1.83 -27.93
N SER A 224 -1.33 2.98 -27.36
CA SER A 224 -2.53 3.73 -27.72
C SER A 224 -2.52 4.17 -29.17
N ARG A 225 -1.42 4.78 -29.65
CA ARG A 225 -1.33 5.23 -31.06
C ARG A 225 -1.50 4.06 -32.03
N ASP A 226 -0.89 2.92 -31.70
CA ASP A 226 -0.82 1.76 -32.58
C ASP A 226 -2.01 0.80 -32.37
N ARG A 227 -2.86 1.06 -31.37
CA ARG A 227 -4.05 0.26 -30.97
C ARG A 227 -3.72 -1.19 -30.62
N VAL A 228 -2.70 -1.37 -29.79
CA VAL A 228 -2.10 -2.67 -29.47
C VAL A 228 -2.31 -3.01 -27.99
N SER A 229 -2.32 -4.31 -27.68
CA SER A 229 -2.31 -4.81 -26.31
C SER A 229 -0.94 -5.36 -25.89
N ILE A 230 -0.73 -5.45 -24.59
CA ILE A 230 0.47 -6.04 -24.00
C ILE A 230 0.08 -6.90 -22.81
N ASP A 231 0.63 -8.10 -22.75
CA ASP A 231 0.50 -9.04 -21.64
C ASP A 231 1.76 -9.01 -20.76
N GLN A 232 1.75 -9.78 -19.67
CA GLN A 232 2.88 -9.83 -18.75
C GLN A 232 4.17 -10.31 -19.44
N SER A 233 4.06 -11.29 -20.36
CA SER A 233 5.22 -11.84 -21.06
C SER A 233 5.88 -10.82 -21.99
N GLY A 234 5.09 -10.09 -22.78
CA GLY A 234 5.58 -9.03 -23.65
C GLY A 234 6.14 -7.85 -22.87
N LEU A 235 5.53 -7.51 -21.72
CA LEU A 235 6.01 -6.44 -20.85
C LEU A 235 7.37 -6.77 -20.23
N THR A 236 7.53 -7.97 -19.66
CA THR A 236 8.82 -8.43 -19.11
C THR A 236 9.89 -8.48 -20.20
N ALA A 237 9.60 -9.05 -21.37
CA ALA A 237 10.56 -9.11 -22.47
C ALA A 237 11.03 -7.73 -22.95
N ARG A 238 10.13 -6.73 -22.95
CA ARG A 238 10.44 -5.36 -23.38
C ARG A 238 11.34 -4.61 -22.38
N PHE A 239 11.21 -4.91 -21.09
CA PHE A 239 11.91 -4.21 -20.02
C PHE A 239 12.98 -5.05 -19.32
N ASP A 240 13.28 -6.26 -19.81
CA ASP A 240 14.20 -7.23 -19.21
C ASP A 240 15.54 -6.61 -18.77
N ALA A 241 16.13 -5.75 -19.60
CA ALA A 241 17.39 -5.08 -19.30
C ALA A 241 17.35 -4.11 -18.09
N LEU A 242 16.16 -3.64 -17.72
CA LEU A 242 15.91 -2.74 -16.59
C LEU A 242 15.35 -3.46 -15.37
N LEU A 243 14.92 -4.72 -15.52
CA LEU A 243 14.36 -5.50 -14.43
C LEU A 243 15.47 -6.22 -13.67
N THR A 244 15.26 -6.40 -12.36
CA THR A 244 16.01 -7.42 -11.62
C THR A 244 15.73 -8.77 -12.27
N ALA A 245 16.76 -9.61 -12.42
CA ALA A 245 16.59 -10.95 -12.94
C ALA A 245 15.66 -11.76 -12.01
N LYS A 246 14.34 -11.72 -12.23
CA LYS A 246 13.44 -12.74 -11.69
C LYS A 246 13.97 -14.06 -12.23
N SER A 247 14.39 -14.94 -11.33
CA SER A 247 14.79 -16.30 -11.69
C SER A 247 13.74 -16.87 -12.63
N ALA A 248 14.12 -17.03 -13.90
CA ALA A 248 13.29 -17.61 -14.93
C ALA A 248 12.96 -19.04 -14.51
N THR A 249 11.83 -19.23 -13.84
CA THR A 249 11.22 -20.53 -13.67
C THR A 249 10.05 -20.57 -14.63
N GLY A 250 10.32 -21.12 -15.82
CA GLY A 250 9.29 -21.57 -16.73
C GLY A 250 8.52 -22.72 -16.10
N ALA A 251 7.47 -22.39 -15.36
CA ALA A 251 6.40 -23.31 -15.01
C ALA A 251 5.10 -22.51 -15.05
N ALA A 252 4.09 -23.06 -15.72
CA ALA A 252 2.78 -22.45 -15.86
C ALA A 252 2.29 -21.96 -14.49
N SER A 253 2.08 -20.65 -14.38
CA SER A 253 1.70 -19.98 -13.13
C SER A 253 0.43 -20.64 -12.55
N PRO A 254 0.52 -21.35 -11.41
CA PRO A 254 -0.67 -21.69 -10.66
C PRO A 254 -1.15 -20.42 -9.98
N ILE A 255 -2.37 -20.04 -10.33
CA ILE A 255 -3.26 -19.08 -9.66
C ILE A 255 -2.82 -18.80 -8.21
N LEU A 256 -2.30 -17.60 -7.94
CA LEU A 256 -1.95 -17.12 -6.60
C LEU A 256 -3.02 -16.11 -6.13
N ASP A 257 -3.97 -16.62 -5.36
CA ASP A 257 -4.94 -15.83 -4.56
C ASP A 257 -4.28 -15.12 -3.35
N LYS A 258 -2.94 -14.95 -3.34
CA LYS A 258 -2.20 -14.31 -2.26
C LYS A 258 -1.11 -13.42 -2.84
N ALA A 259 -1.25 -12.11 -2.60
CA ALA A 259 -0.34 -11.04 -3.01
C ALA A 259 1.00 -11.03 -2.22
N GLU A 260 1.56 -12.21 -1.95
CA GLU A 260 2.82 -12.37 -1.23
C GLU A 260 3.79 -13.22 -2.05
N PRO A 261 5.09 -12.87 -2.07
CA PRO A 261 6.07 -13.57 -2.87
C PRO A 261 6.16 -15.04 -2.46
N LEU A 262 6.06 -15.94 -3.45
CA LEU A 262 6.30 -17.37 -3.26
C LEU A 262 7.80 -17.58 -2.98
N LEU A 263 8.12 -18.09 -1.80
CA LEU A 263 9.50 -18.46 -1.45
C LEU A 263 9.83 -19.81 -2.08
N VAL A 264 10.71 -19.82 -3.08
CA VAL A 264 11.22 -21.03 -3.72
C VAL A 264 12.67 -21.24 -3.32
N LEU A 265 13.00 -22.42 -2.77
CA LEU A 265 14.37 -22.80 -2.47
C LEU A 265 15.15 -23.11 -3.75
N GLN A 266 16.37 -22.56 -3.85
CA GLN A 266 17.31 -22.95 -4.90
C GLN A 266 18.05 -24.24 -4.52
N GLY A 267 17.72 -25.34 -5.20
CA GLY A 267 18.21 -26.68 -4.85
C GLY A 267 17.47 -27.23 -3.64
N GLY A 268 16.68 -28.29 -3.83
CA GLY A 268 15.68 -28.78 -2.87
C GLY A 268 16.16 -28.96 -1.42
N ALA A 269 15.22 -28.98 -0.48
CA ALA A 269 15.51 -29.00 0.95
C ALA A 269 16.18 -30.32 1.40
N SER A 270 17.40 -30.22 1.95
CA SER A 270 18.10 -31.36 2.57
C SER A 270 17.47 -31.70 3.93
N MET A 271 16.96 -32.93 4.08
CA MET A 271 16.18 -33.37 5.24
C MET A 271 16.66 -34.68 5.85
N GLY A 272 17.48 -35.46 5.16
CA GLY A 272 17.96 -36.75 5.65
C GLY A 272 19.08 -36.66 6.70
N ARG A 273 19.75 -35.50 6.76
CA ARG A 273 20.93 -35.27 7.61
C ARG A 273 20.78 -34.07 8.54
N GLU A 274 21.58 -34.06 9.59
CA GLU A 274 21.70 -32.99 10.56
C GLU A 274 23.18 -32.71 10.82
N VAL A 275 23.63 -31.48 10.62
CA VAL A 275 25.00 -31.05 10.92
C VAL A 275 24.97 -30.13 12.13
N VAL A 276 25.67 -30.52 13.19
CA VAL A 276 25.68 -29.83 14.46
C VAL A 276 27.09 -29.39 14.81
N LEU A 277 27.26 -28.09 15.06
CA LEU A 277 28.40 -27.53 15.75
C LEU A 277 28.00 -27.29 17.20
N ALA A 278 28.72 -27.89 18.14
CA ALA A 278 28.39 -27.82 19.56
C ALA A 278 29.64 -27.84 20.45
N GLU A 279 29.48 -27.53 21.73
CA GLU A 279 30.49 -27.73 22.76
C GLU A 279 30.15 -28.93 23.64
N ASP A 280 31.14 -29.77 23.89
CA ASP A 280 31.00 -30.85 24.86
C ASP A 280 31.06 -30.37 26.32
N ALA A 281 30.99 -31.30 27.27
CA ALA A 281 31.03 -30.99 28.70
C ALA A 281 32.35 -30.35 29.15
N GLU A 282 33.44 -30.56 28.41
CA GLU A 282 34.76 -29.98 28.65
C GLU A 282 34.96 -28.65 27.92
N GLY A 283 33.97 -28.18 27.16
CA GLY A 283 34.02 -26.93 26.41
C GLY A 283 34.79 -27.01 25.08
N ARG A 284 35.10 -28.22 24.61
CA ARG A 284 35.74 -28.45 23.30
C ARG A 284 34.68 -28.34 22.21
N VAL A 285 35.06 -27.72 21.09
CA VAL A 285 34.16 -27.56 19.94
C VAL A 285 34.14 -28.86 19.13
N CYS A 286 32.94 -29.35 18.82
CA CYS A 286 32.68 -30.55 18.06
C CYS A 286 31.82 -30.22 16.84
N LEU A 287 32.26 -30.64 15.65
CA LEU A 287 31.48 -30.60 14.42
C LEU A 287 31.14 -32.03 14.01
N ALA A 288 29.87 -32.37 13.97
CA ALA A 288 29.41 -33.72 13.65
C ALA A 288 28.21 -33.73 12.69
N GLU A 289 28.19 -34.73 11.81
CA GLU A 289 27.06 -35.02 10.93
C GLU A 289 26.33 -36.28 11.42
N PHE A 290 24.99 -36.19 11.47
CA PHE A 290 24.14 -37.27 11.92
C PHE A 290 23.06 -37.60 10.88
N ARG A 291 22.69 -38.89 10.82
CA ARG A 291 21.44 -39.29 10.15
C ARG A 291 20.26 -38.79 10.98
N ARG A 292 19.31 -38.12 10.34
CA ARG A 292 18.19 -37.49 11.04
C ARG A 292 17.13 -38.49 11.50
N PHE A 293 16.80 -39.46 10.64
CA PHE A 293 15.75 -40.44 10.89
C PHE A 293 16.31 -41.85 11.13
N ASP A 294 15.65 -42.62 11.99
CA ASP A 294 15.86 -44.07 12.07
C ASP A 294 15.01 -44.82 11.03
N GLU A 295 15.04 -46.15 11.08
CA GLU A 295 14.31 -47.01 10.13
C GLU A 295 12.78 -46.92 10.29
N THR A 296 12.30 -46.38 11.41
CA THR A 296 10.87 -46.17 11.68
C THR A 296 10.40 -44.76 11.28
N GLY A 297 11.33 -43.89 10.89
CA GLY A 297 11.06 -42.49 10.59
C GLY A 297 11.08 -41.58 11.82
N ALA A 298 11.44 -42.09 13.00
CA ALA A 298 11.60 -41.28 14.19
C ALA A 298 12.91 -40.47 14.13
N ARG A 299 12.86 -39.24 14.66
CA ARG A 299 14.04 -38.36 14.74
C ARG A 299 15.02 -38.93 15.76
N ARG A 300 16.30 -39.06 15.38
CA ARG A 300 17.35 -39.65 16.21
C ARG A 300 17.93 -38.70 17.25
N LEU A 301 17.83 -37.40 17.01
CA LEU A 301 18.36 -36.37 17.88
C LEU A 301 17.22 -35.57 18.50
N HIS A 302 17.42 -35.16 19.74
CA HIS A 302 16.50 -34.30 20.47
C HIS A 302 17.23 -33.04 20.94
N PHE A 303 16.59 -31.90 20.74
CA PHE A 303 17.12 -30.59 21.11
C PHE A 303 16.26 -30.01 22.22
N ILE A 304 16.87 -29.71 23.36
CA ILE A 304 16.19 -29.30 24.59
C ILE A 304 17.05 -28.21 25.25
N ASP A 305 16.45 -27.04 25.53
CA ASP A 305 17.07 -25.95 26.26
C ASP A 305 18.47 -25.53 25.76
N GLY A 306 18.68 -25.54 24.44
CA GLY A 306 19.97 -25.20 23.82
C GLY A 306 20.99 -26.34 23.73
N PHE A 307 20.61 -27.56 24.10
CA PHE A 307 21.49 -28.75 24.05
C PHE A 307 20.98 -29.78 23.06
N VAL A 308 21.92 -30.49 22.41
CA VAL A 308 21.63 -31.74 21.70
C VAL A 308 21.86 -32.90 22.65
N HIS A 309 20.87 -33.78 22.77
CA HIS A 309 20.95 -35.01 23.56
C HIS A 309 21.39 -36.17 22.67
N LEU A 310 22.53 -36.76 23.03
CA LEU A 310 23.12 -37.92 22.37
C LEU A 310 22.85 -39.18 23.20
N ALA A 311 23.34 -40.33 22.70
CA ALA A 311 23.22 -41.59 23.41
C ALA A 311 23.87 -41.53 24.81
N GLU A 312 23.43 -42.41 25.71
CA GLU A 312 24.01 -42.60 27.05
C GLU A 312 23.96 -41.36 27.95
N GLY A 313 23.07 -40.40 27.66
CA GLY A 313 22.85 -39.20 28.48
C GLY A 313 23.87 -38.09 28.24
N VAL A 314 24.74 -38.23 27.24
CA VAL A 314 25.66 -37.18 26.81
C VAL A 314 24.87 -36.01 26.22
N ARG A 315 25.24 -34.78 26.61
CA ARG A 315 24.65 -33.56 26.05
C ARG A 315 25.74 -32.59 25.59
N TRP A 316 25.54 -31.99 24.44
CA TRP A 316 26.43 -30.93 23.93
C TRP A 316 25.66 -29.62 23.80
N ARG A 317 26.28 -28.51 24.17
CA ARG A 317 25.70 -27.17 24.03
C ARG A 317 25.77 -26.75 22.57
N VAL A 318 24.62 -26.57 21.94
CA VAL A 318 24.56 -26.26 20.50
C VAL A 318 25.07 -24.84 20.26
N LEU A 319 25.96 -24.71 19.29
CA LEU A 319 26.43 -23.44 18.76
C LEU A 319 25.73 -23.10 17.45
N ARG A 320 25.57 -24.09 16.56
CA ARG A 320 24.83 -23.93 15.30
C ARG A 320 24.33 -25.28 14.76
N ARG A 321 23.17 -25.27 14.10
CA ARG A 321 22.62 -26.40 13.35
C ARG A 321 22.36 -26.03 11.89
N THR A 322 22.73 -26.92 10.99
CA THR A 322 22.46 -26.76 9.55
C THR A 322 22.04 -28.08 8.91
N ALA A 323 21.33 -27.98 7.79
CA ALA A 323 20.88 -29.13 7.04
C ALA A 323 21.98 -29.81 6.21
N THR A 324 23.14 -29.17 6.02
CA THR A 324 24.23 -29.67 5.18
C THR A 324 25.58 -29.16 5.67
N TYR A 325 26.65 -29.87 5.35
CA TYR A 325 28.00 -29.43 5.67
C TYR A 325 28.36 -28.13 4.95
N SER A 326 27.93 -27.98 3.69
CA SER A 326 28.11 -26.75 2.92
C SER A 326 27.39 -25.55 3.56
N GLY A 327 26.21 -25.77 4.15
CA GLY A 327 25.53 -24.79 4.99
C GLY A 327 26.37 -24.39 6.20
N MET A 328 26.93 -25.37 6.94
CA MET A 328 27.79 -25.08 8.09
C MET A 328 29.08 -24.34 7.72
N VAL A 329 29.73 -24.71 6.62
CA VAL A 329 30.92 -24.01 6.11
C VAL A 329 30.61 -22.54 5.83
N ARG A 330 29.46 -22.26 5.20
CA ARG A 330 29.01 -20.90 4.95
C ARG A 330 28.84 -20.11 6.25
N GLU A 331 28.24 -20.71 7.29
CA GLU A 331 28.10 -20.07 8.61
C GLU A 331 29.47 -19.75 9.24
N LEU A 332 30.44 -20.67 9.11
CA LEU A 332 31.81 -20.48 9.61
C LEU A 332 32.53 -19.33 8.88
N GLU A 333 32.41 -19.27 7.55
CA GLU A 333 32.96 -18.18 6.72
C GLU A 333 32.28 -16.83 7.05
N ASP A 334 30.99 -16.87 7.37
CA ASP A 334 30.17 -15.72 7.76
C ASP A 334 30.40 -15.26 9.22
N GLY A 335 31.54 -15.61 9.82
CA GLY A 335 31.96 -15.09 11.11
C GLY A 335 31.58 -15.94 12.33
N LEU A 336 30.92 -17.09 12.16
CA LEU A 336 30.82 -18.05 13.29
C LEU A 336 32.21 -18.54 13.71
N SER A 337 33.17 -18.62 12.78
CA SER A 337 34.56 -18.98 13.06
C SER A 337 35.26 -18.02 14.04
N THR A 338 34.93 -16.73 14.04
CA THR A 338 35.55 -15.78 14.98
C THR A 338 35.10 -16.02 16.42
N GLN A 339 33.88 -16.52 16.61
CA GLN A 339 33.30 -16.85 17.92
C GLN A 339 33.93 -18.10 18.56
N ILE A 340 34.63 -18.91 17.77
CA ILE A 340 35.28 -20.16 18.21
C ILE A 340 36.80 -20.18 17.93
N SER A 341 37.37 -19.03 17.57
CA SER A 341 38.72 -18.92 16.99
C SER A 341 39.86 -19.34 17.93
N ASP A 342 39.61 -19.39 19.23
CA ASP A 342 40.54 -19.84 20.28
C ASP A 342 40.43 -21.34 20.60
N LYS A 343 39.53 -22.07 19.94
CA LYS A 343 39.22 -23.48 20.26
C LYS A 343 39.60 -24.41 19.10
N ALA A 344 40.30 -25.49 19.42
CA ALA A 344 40.48 -26.58 18.46
C ALA A 344 39.14 -27.31 18.26
N ALA A 345 38.66 -27.38 17.01
CA ALA A 345 37.45 -28.11 16.66
C ALA A 345 37.77 -29.58 16.33
N THR A 346 37.06 -30.50 16.97
CA THR A 346 37.09 -31.92 16.61
C THR A 346 36.01 -32.18 15.56
N VAL A 347 36.42 -32.59 14.36
CA VAL A 347 35.50 -32.91 13.26
C VAL A 347 35.26 -34.42 13.23
N PHE A 348 34.01 -34.82 13.40
CA PHE A 348 33.58 -36.22 13.29
C PHE A 348 33.08 -36.48 11.86
N GLU A 349 34.02 -36.78 10.96
CA GLU A 349 33.67 -37.14 9.59
C GLU A 349 32.97 -38.50 9.55
N THR A 350 31.73 -38.52 9.04
CA THR A 350 30.99 -39.76 8.85
C THR A 350 30.51 -39.82 7.40
N ASN A 351 30.94 -40.84 6.65
CA ASN A 351 30.39 -41.06 5.31
C ASN A 351 29.03 -41.76 5.41
N LEU A 352 27.96 -40.97 5.47
CA LEU A 352 26.59 -41.46 5.65
C LEU A 352 25.87 -41.80 4.33
N GLY A 353 26.50 -41.57 3.18
CA GLY A 353 25.89 -41.72 1.86
C GLY A 353 24.80 -40.68 1.57
N ASP A 354 23.93 -41.00 0.62
CA ASP A 354 22.79 -40.15 0.25
C ASP A 354 21.57 -40.47 1.13
N LEU A 355 21.37 -39.62 2.15
CA LEU A 355 20.26 -39.75 3.09
C LEU A 355 18.99 -39.02 2.62
N ASP A 356 19.11 -38.10 1.66
CA ASP A 356 18.02 -37.23 1.23
C ASP A 356 17.04 -37.95 0.30
N ASN A 357 17.50 -39.03 -0.35
CA ASN A 357 16.67 -39.92 -1.15
C ASN A 357 15.87 -40.97 -0.35
N THR A 358 15.90 -40.93 0.99
CA THR A 358 15.08 -41.83 1.82
C THR A 358 13.61 -41.38 1.84
N PRO A 359 12.62 -42.31 1.96
CA PRO A 359 11.20 -41.93 1.96
C PRO A 359 10.82 -40.90 3.03
N PHE A 360 11.40 -41.01 4.23
CA PHE A 360 11.15 -40.08 5.32
C PHE A 360 11.75 -38.70 5.05
N ALA A 361 12.97 -38.63 4.48
CA ALA A 361 13.57 -37.35 4.11
C ALA A 361 12.75 -36.65 3.01
N GLN A 362 12.30 -37.38 2.00
CA GLN A 362 11.45 -36.85 0.93
C GLN A 362 10.10 -36.35 1.44
N ALA A 363 9.45 -37.10 2.34
CA ALA A 363 8.19 -36.67 2.95
C ALA A 363 8.36 -35.40 3.79
N HIS A 364 9.45 -35.30 4.56
CA HIS A 364 9.76 -34.09 5.33
C HIS A 364 10.14 -32.90 4.44
N ALA A 365 10.83 -33.12 3.34
CA ALA A 365 11.15 -32.07 2.37
C ALA A 365 9.86 -31.51 1.74
N ALA A 366 8.94 -32.37 1.30
CA ALA A 366 7.64 -31.95 0.77
C ALA A 366 6.81 -31.18 1.80
N ALA A 367 6.81 -31.62 3.06
CA ALA A 367 6.12 -30.92 4.14
C ALA A 367 6.74 -29.54 4.45
N PHE A 368 8.08 -29.44 4.39
CA PHE A 368 8.80 -28.18 4.57
C PHE A 368 8.48 -27.19 3.44
N ASP A 369 8.53 -27.65 2.19
CA ASP A 369 8.19 -26.83 1.02
C ASP A 369 6.74 -26.36 1.11
N THR A 370 5.80 -27.27 1.39
CA THR A 370 4.39 -26.92 1.61
C THR A 370 4.21 -25.89 2.72
N ALA A 371 4.95 -26.00 3.82
CA ALA A 371 4.86 -25.05 4.94
C ALA A 371 5.36 -23.65 4.57
N LEU A 372 6.42 -23.54 3.74
CA LEU A 372 6.88 -22.27 3.21
C LEU A 372 5.88 -21.68 2.20
N GLU A 373 5.36 -22.49 1.29
CA GLU A 373 4.41 -22.06 0.24
C GLU A 373 3.06 -21.61 0.81
N THR A 374 2.60 -22.26 1.88
CA THR A 374 1.27 -21.99 2.48
C THR A 374 1.32 -20.99 3.63
N ALA A 375 2.51 -20.51 4.01
CA ALA A 375 2.70 -19.54 5.09
C ALA A 375 1.81 -18.31 4.86
N ALA A 376 1.08 -17.91 5.91
CA ALA A 376 0.17 -16.77 5.82
C ALA A 376 0.89 -15.41 5.75
N ARG A 377 2.18 -15.38 6.10
CA ARG A 377 3.08 -14.22 6.09
C ARG A 377 4.51 -14.70 5.79
N PRO A 378 4.84 -15.05 4.54
CA PRO A 378 6.08 -15.73 4.16
C PRO A 378 7.30 -14.82 4.37
N MET A 379 7.13 -13.50 4.34
CA MET A 379 8.23 -12.54 4.53
C MET A 379 8.38 -12.04 5.97
N VAL A 380 7.73 -12.67 6.96
CA VAL A 380 7.84 -12.27 8.37
C VAL A 380 8.74 -13.23 9.13
N CYS A 381 9.71 -12.66 9.86
CA CYS A 381 10.62 -13.41 10.70
C CYS A 381 9.86 -14.16 11.80
N LEU A 382 10.08 -15.48 11.90
CA LEU A 382 9.45 -16.33 12.91
C LEU A 382 9.75 -15.91 14.36
N VAL A 383 10.86 -15.20 14.58
CA VAL A 383 11.37 -14.89 15.93
C VAL A 383 10.95 -13.49 16.36
N CYS A 384 11.34 -12.46 15.60
CA CYS A 384 11.09 -11.07 15.99
C CYS A 384 9.75 -10.52 15.47
N GLY A 385 9.10 -11.24 14.53
CA GLY A 385 7.84 -10.81 13.92
C GLY A 385 7.96 -9.62 12.96
N ARG A 386 9.19 -9.15 12.66
CA ARG A 386 9.44 -8.07 11.68
C ARG A 386 9.52 -8.64 10.26
N VAL A 387 9.24 -7.79 9.27
CA VAL A 387 9.41 -8.13 7.87
C VAL A 387 10.88 -8.33 7.54
N ILE A 388 11.18 -9.30 6.69
CA ILE A 388 12.49 -9.54 6.13
C ILE A 388 12.51 -8.84 4.77
N SER A 389 13.27 -7.75 4.70
CA SER A 389 13.57 -7.05 3.45
C SER A 389 15.08 -7.06 3.15
N GLN A 390 15.81 -7.98 3.78
CA GLN A 390 17.27 -8.07 3.72
C GLN A 390 17.70 -9.34 2.99
N ASN A 391 18.77 -9.22 2.23
CA ASN A 391 19.44 -10.37 1.63
C ASN A 391 19.98 -11.33 2.70
N ARG A 392 20.07 -12.62 2.36
CA ARG A 392 20.67 -13.68 3.18
C ARG A 392 19.94 -13.98 4.50
N ALA A 393 18.63 -13.73 4.57
CA ALA A 393 17.80 -14.33 5.60
C ALA A 393 17.84 -15.86 5.52
N TYR A 394 17.59 -16.55 6.63
CA TYR A 394 17.62 -18.02 6.66
C TYR A 394 16.22 -18.59 6.54
N SER A 395 16.06 -19.64 5.74
CA SER A 395 14.95 -20.57 5.90
C SER A 395 15.34 -21.60 6.95
N ILE A 396 14.49 -21.78 7.95
CA ILE A 396 14.79 -22.60 9.12
C ILE A 396 13.66 -23.58 9.42
N GLU A 397 14.04 -24.58 10.20
CA GLU A 397 13.16 -25.51 10.87
C GLU A 397 13.36 -25.39 12.38
N VAL A 398 12.29 -25.09 13.11
CA VAL A 398 12.24 -25.13 14.57
C VAL A 398 11.77 -26.53 14.96
N ASP A 399 12.74 -27.34 15.37
CA ASP A 399 12.57 -28.74 15.76
C ASP A 399 13.25 -28.94 17.12
N GLU A 400 12.51 -28.55 18.17
CA GLU A 400 12.94 -28.56 19.56
C GLU A 400 11.85 -29.19 20.43
N ALA A 401 12.25 -29.88 21.50
CA ALA A 401 11.31 -30.44 22.45
C ALA A 401 10.54 -29.31 23.15
N ASN A 402 9.25 -29.53 23.42
CA ASN A 402 8.34 -28.56 24.06
C ASN A 402 8.02 -27.32 23.21
N HIS A 403 8.52 -27.22 21.98
CA HIS A 403 8.13 -26.21 21.01
C HIS A 403 7.32 -26.83 19.87
N PRO A 404 6.30 -26.14 19.34
CA PRO A 404 5.61 -26.61 18.16
C PRO A 404 6.59 -26.64 16.99
N TYR A 405 6.47 -27.67 16.16
CA TYR A 405 7.21 -27.74 14.91
C TYR A 405 6.84 -26.55 14.01
N GLN A 406 7.84 -25.76 13.60
CA GLN A 406 7.62 -24.59 12.76
C GLN A 406 8.65 -24.54 11.63
N VAL A 407 8.20 -24.06 10.48
CA VAL A 407 9.01 -23.81 9.29
C VAL A 407 8.73 -22.39 8.85
N GLY A 408 9.77 -21.67 8.43
CA GLY A 408 9.66 -20.29 7.99
C GLY A 408 11.02 -19.67 7.81
N ILE A 409 11.04 -18.34 7.83
CA ILE A 409 12.26 -17.56 7.63
C ILE A 409 12.61 -16.73 8.85
N VAL A 410 13.88 -16.40 9.01
CA VAL A 410 14.38 -15.54 10.09
C VAL A 410 15.47 -14.60 9.61
N HIS A 411 15.55 -13.42 10.21
CA HIS A 411 16.71 -12.56 10.09
C HIS A 411 17.95 -13.29 10.58
N ARG A 412 19.11 -12.96 9.99
CA ARG A 412 20.39 -13.52 10.41
C ARG A 412 20.68 -13.29 11.89
N GLY A 413 20.39 -12.09 12.40
CA GLY A 413 20.55 -11.76 13.82
C GLY A 413 19.54 -12.43 14.76
N CYS A 414 18.42 -12.95 14.25
CA CYS A 414 17.40 -13.62 15.05
C CYS A 414 17.61 -15.14 15.15
N LEU A 415 18.68 -15.67 14.55
CA LEU A 415 18.90 -17.11 14.46
C LEU A 415 19.38 -17.69 15.80
N HIS A 416 18.52 -18.42 16.51
CA HIS A 416 18.92 -19.19 17.69
C HIS A 416 19.84 -20.36 17.32
N PRO A 417 20.78 -20.76 18.20
CA PRO A 417 21.72 -21.86 17.94
C PRO A 417 21.05 -23.18 17.53
N THR A 418 19.89 -23.46 18.11
CA THR A 418 19.09 -24.67 17.90
C THR A 418 18.14 -24.60 16.71
N HIS A 419 18.01 -23.46 16.04
CA HIS A 419 17.32 -23.40 14.76
C HIS A 419 18.12 -24.13 13.70
N ARG A 420 17.49 -25.09 13.01
CA ARG A 420 18.14 -25.82 11.91
C ARG A 420 18.03 -24.98 10.64
N VAL A 421 19.17 -24.45 10.19
CA VAL A 421 19.23 -23.71 8.92
C VAL A 421 19.14 -24.67 7.75
N VAL A 422 18.11 -24.51 6.93
CA VAL A 422 17.86 -25.35 5.74
C VAL A 422 18.38 -24.67 4.48
N GLY A 423 18.19 -23.35 4.37
CA GLY A 423 18.59 -22.58 3.22
C GLY A 423 18.81 -21.10 3.54
N VAL A 424 19.22 -20.36 2.51
CA VAL A 424 19.50 -18.92 2.58
C VAL A 424 18.74 -18.24 1.43
N LEU A 425 18.04 -17.16 1.75
CA LEU A 425 17.31 -16.35 0.77
C LEU A 425 18.31 -15.51 -0.05
N GLY A 426 18.11 -15.49 -1.38
CA GLY A 426 18.92 -14.74 -2.32
C GLY A 426 18.57 -13.25 -2.41
N ALA A 427 19.51 -12.46 -2.93
CA ALA A 427 19.51 -11.00 -2.92
C ALA A 427 18.57 -10.35 -3.94
N ASP A 428 18.30 -11.05 -5.05
CA ASP A 428 17.75 -10.44 -6.27
C ASP A 428 16.29 -9.95 -6.12
N SER A 429 15.65 -10.24 -4.98
CA SER A 429 14.27 -9.89 -4.65
C SER A 429 14.10 -8.71 -3.69
N PHE A 430 15.18 -8.10 -3.19
CA PHE A 430 15.09 -7.01 -2.19
C PHE A 430 15.48 -5.65 -2.76
N PRO A 431 14.75 -4.56 -2.41
CA PRO A 431 15.04 -3.21 -2.90
C PRO A 431 16.41 -2.68 -2.45
N ILE A 432 16.90 -1.70 -3.21
CA ILE A 432 18.31 -1.25 -3.32
C ILE A 432 18.88 -0.52 -2.08
N SER A 433 18.04 0.01 -1.18
CA SER A 433 18.58 0.76 -0.02
C SER A 433 19.23 -0.18 0.99
N THR A 434 20.56 -0.20 1.01
CA THR A 434 21.34 -1.02 1.95
C THR A 434 21.23 -0.56 3.40
N SER A 435 20.76 0.67 3.63
CA SER A 435 20.71 1.35 4.93
C SER A 435 19.34 1.23 5.61
N LEU A 436 18.24 1.12 4.83
CA LEU A 436 16.89 0.93 5.35
C LEU A 436 16.49 -0.55 5.28
N ILE A 437 16.40 -1.19 6.44
CA ILE A 437 16.06 -2.61 6.55
C ILE A 437 14.68 -2.83 7.16
N ASP A 438 14.12 -4.01 6.91
CA ASP A 438 12.82 -4.51 7.44
C ASP A 438 11.59 -3.71 7.01
N PHE A 439 11.69 -2.92 5.95
CA PHE A 439 10.58 -2.09 5.47
C PHE A 439 9.47 -2.94 4.80
N ASP A 440 8.28 -2.92 5.39
CA ASP A 440 7.09 -3.62 4.85
C ASP A 440 6.45 -2.83 3.70
N ILE A 441 7.04 -2.97 2.51
CA ILE A 441 6.60 -2.28 1.29
C ILE A 441 5.18 -2.68 0.86
N SER A 442 4.79 -3.93 1.09
CA SER A 442 3.48 -4.45 0.69
C SER A 442 2.37 -3.84 1.55
N THR A 443 2.55 -3.81 2.87
CA THR A 443 1.61 -3.12 3.77
C THR A 443 1.60 -1.63 3.47
N TRP A 444 2.77 -1.03 3.26
CA TRP A 444 2.89 0.38 2.92
C TRP A 444 2.06 0.76 1.68
N LEU A 445 2.27 0.09 0.55
CA LEU A 445 1.57 0.34 -0.72
C LEU A 445 0.06 0.11 -0.60
N ARG A 446 -0.36 -0.87 0.20
CA ARG A 446 -1.78 -1.15 0.43
C ARG A 446 -2.47 0.02 1.16
N GLN A 447 -1.80 0.56 2.18
CA GLN A 447 -2.36 1.64 3.01
C GLN A 447 -2.23 3.02 2.36
N LEU A 448 -1.24 3.22 1.48
CA LEU A 448 -0.97 4.52 0.88
C LEU A 448 -2.12 5.02 -0.03
N ARG A 449 -2.91 4.11 -0.63
CA ARG A 449 -4.00 4.41 -1.59
C ARG A 449 -5.01 5.46 -1.12
N ALA A 450 -5.37 5.37 0.16
CA ALA A 450 -6.34 6.26 0.79
C ALA A 450 -5.77 6.84 2.10
N GLY A 451 -4.44 6.89 2.21
CA GLY A 451 -3.72 7.37 3.36
C GLY A 451 -3.12 8.76 3.18
N GLN A 452 -2.42 9.26 4.19
CA GLN A 452 -1.57 10.44 4.14
C GLN A 452 -2.27 11.77 3.78
N ALA A 453 -3.59 11.88 3.99
CA ALA A 453 -4.35 13.10 3.69
C ALA A 453 -3.85 14.35 4.43
N ALA A 454 -3.26 14.21 5.62
CA ALA A 454 -2.67 15.31 6.37
C ALA A 454 -1.45 15.93 5.67
N TRP A 455 -0.74 15.16 4.84
CA TRP A 455 0.54 15.55 4.25
C TRP A 455 0.41 15.98 2.78
N SER A 456 -0.62 15.49 2.08
CA SER A 456 -0.83 15.73 0.64
C SER A 456 -1.14 17.18 0.24
N SER A 457 -1.43 18.04 1.22
CA SER A 457 -1.85 19.44 1.00
C SER A 457 -0.82 20.46 1.50
N GLN A 458 0.33 20.00 1.98
CA GLN A 458 1.30 20.83 2.68
C GLN A 458 2.73 20.52 2.24
N HIS A 459 3.07 20.72 0.97
CA HIS A 459 4.49 20.81 0.65
C HIS A 459 5.03 22.09 1.32
N PRO A 460 6.06 22.00 2.19
CA PRO A 460 6.79 23.19 2.60
C PRO A 460 7.52 23.72 1.36
N ALA A 461 6.82 24.52 0.57
CA ALA A 461 7.39 25.24 -0.55
C ALA A 461 8.37 26.28 0.03
N GLY A 462 9.66 25.96 -0.05
CA GLY A 462 10.76 26.86 0.33
C GLY A 462 11.15 26.82 1.81
N ALA A 463 12.21 27.57 2.13
CA ALA A 463 12.79 27.75 3.46
C ALA A 463 11.82 28.45 4.44
N GLY A 464 10.72 27.78 4.78
CA GLY A 464 9.71 28.19 5.75
C GLY A 464 9.79 27.33 7.00
N ALA A 465 9.57 27.97 8.16
CA ALA A 465 9.62 27.34 9.46
C ALA A 465 8.79 26.02 9.53
N PRO A 466 9.15 25.09 10.44
CA PRO A 466 8.43 23.84 10.62
C PRO A 466 6.91 24.05 10.78
N LEU A 467 6.13 23.29 10.02
CA LEU A 467 4.67 23.36 10.05
C LEU A 467 4.14 22.62 11.27
N ARG A 468 3.19 23.21 11.99
CA ARG A 468 2.54 22.54 13.12
C ARG A 468 1.29 21.80 12.64
N VAL A 469 1.25 20.51 12.92
CA VAL A 469 0.11 19.65 12.64
C VAL A 469 -0.56 19.29 13.96
N ALA A 470 -1.84 19.63 14.09
CA ALA A 470 -2.61 19.30 15.28
C ALA A 470 -3.04 17.83 15.23
N TRP A 471 -2.79 17.12 16.32
CA TRP A 471 -3.28 15.78 16.60
C TRP A 471 -4.28 15.82 17.76
N ASN A 472 -5.48 15.28 17.55
CA ASN A 472 -6.49 15.20 18.61
C ASN A 472 -6.82 13.73 18.91
N PRO A 473 -6.39 13.18 20.06
CA PRO A 473 -6.68 11.79 20.44
C PRO A 473 -8.18 11.54 20.67
N ALA A 474 -8.98 12.57 20.95
CA ALA A 474 -10.43 12.41 21.10
C ALA A 474 -11.14 12.10 19.78
N ASN A 475 -10.48 12.33 18.64
CA ASN A 475 -10.98 12.03 17.30
C ASN A 475 -10.48 10.67 16.77
N SER A 476 -9.88 9.84 17.63
CA SER A 476 -9.34 8.52 17.26
C SER A 476 -10.44 7.49 16.93
N ALA A 477 -11.58 7.57 17.63
CA ALA A 477 -12.67 6.64 17.40
C ALA A 477 -13.47 7.01 16.13
N PRO A 478 -13.78 6.02 15.27
CA PRO A 478 -14.69 6.24 14.16
C PRO A 478 -16.04 6.75 14.67
N THR A 479 -16.55 7.79 14.03
CA THR A 479 -17.83 8.35 14.42
C THR A 479 -18.97 7.48 13.88
N THR A 480 -19.87 7.02 14.75
CA THR A 480 -20.99 6.14 14.37
C THR A 480 -22.33 6.87 14.45
N GLY A 481 -23.25 6.58 13.53
CA GLY A 481 -24.62 7.10 13.59
C GLY A 481 -25.27 7.27 12.22
N GLY A 482 -26.58 7.55 12.20
CA GLY A 482 -27.35 7.74 10.96
C GLY A 482 -27.45 9.19 10.49
N TRP A 483 -26.83 10.15 11.19
CA TRP A 483 -26.92 11.58 10.88
C TRP A 483 -25.54 12.23 10.78
N ALA A 484 -25.41 13.22 9.90
CA ALA A 484 -24.23 14.05 9.75
C ALA A 484 -24.62 15.53 9.57
N VAL A 485 -23.62 16.40 9.48
CA VAL A 485 -23.81 17.81 9.13
C VAL A 485 -23.38 18.05 7.68
N GLU A 486 -24.34 18.47 6.87
CA GLU A 486 -24.15 18.91 5.49
C GLU A 486 -24.09 20.44 5.44
N TYR A 487 -23.31 21.00 4.51
CA TYR A 487 -23.29 22.43 4.23
C TYR A 487 -23.34 22.73 2.73
N ASP A 488 -24.02 23.83 2.41
CA ASP A 488 -24.15 24.34 1.03
C ASP A 488 -23.05 25.35 0.73
N LEU A 489 -22.57 25.32 -0.50
CA LEU A 489 -21.62 26.27 -1.05
C LEU A 489 -22.30 27.21 -2.05
N ALA A 490 -21.73 28.41 -2.20
CA ALA A 490 -22.24 29.45 -3.11
C ALA A 490 -22.27 29.03 -4.60
N ASP A 491 -21.47 28.04 -4.97
CA ASP A 491 -21.45 27.45 -6.31
C ASP A 491 -22.57 26.41 -6.55
N GLY A 492 -23.42 26.18 -5.54
CA GLY A 492 -24.52 25.21 -5.57
C GLY A 492 -24.13 23.78 -5.21
N SER A 493 -22.85 23.52 -4.92
CA SER A 493 -22.40 22.21 -4.44
C SER A 493 -22.66 22.02 -2.95
N THR A 494 -22.65 20.76 -2.51
CA THR A 494 -22.85 20.38 -1.11
C THR A 494 -21.69 19.55 -0.59
N ARG A 495 -21.36 19.73 0.68
CA ARG A 495 -20.27 19.01 1.36
C ARG A 495 -20.71 18.58 2.76
N TYR A 496 -19.89 17.76 3.40
CA TYR A 496 -20.12 17.26 4.74
C TYR A 496 -18.99 17.69 5.67
N VAL A 497 -19.33 17.88 6.94
CA VAL A 497 -18.32 18.10 7.98
C VAL A 497 -17.48 16.84 8.12
N LEU A 498 -16.17 17.01 8.02
CA LEU A 498 -15.20 15.92 8.10
C LEU A 498 -14.44 15.97 9.43
N VAL A 499 -14.12 14.80 9.97
CA VAL A 499 -13.15 14.62 11.06
C VAL A 499 -12.11 13.63 10.55
N ARG A 500 -10.84 14.04 10.49
CA ARG A 500 -9.75 13.23 9.93
C ARG A 500 -10.08 12.68 8.53
N GLY A 501 -10.65 13.52 7.67
CA GLY A 501 -11.05 13.14 6.31
C GLY A 501 -12.33 12.30 6.21
N HIS A 502 -12.91 11.84 7.31
CA HIS A 502 -14.13 11.04 7.35
C HIS A 502 -15.37 11.89 7.59
N VAL A 503 -16.49 11.55 6.93
CA VAL A 503 -17.79 12.18 7.24
C VAL A 503 -18.13 11.98 8.71
N HIS A 504 -18.30 13.08 9.45
CA HIS A 504 -18.59 13.04 10.88
C HIS A 504 -20.04 12.61 11.14
N ARG A 505 -20.21 11.41 11.72
CA ARG A 505 -21.52 10.80 12.01
C ARG A 505 -21.89 10.94 13.48
N GLY A 506 -23.19 10.93 13.76
CA GLY A 506 -23.70 10.90 15.12
C GLY A 506 -25.21 10.66 15.18
N SER A 507 -25.75 10.89 16.37
CA SER A 507 -27.19 10.97 16.58
C SER A 507 -27.78 12.23 15.93
N ARG A 508 -29.09 12.22 15.69
CA ARG A 508 -29.83 13.39 15.21
C ARG A 508 -29.64 14.62 16.10
N GLN A 509 -29.57 14.42 17.42
CA GLN A 509 -29.38 15.51 18.37
C GLN A 509 -27.99 16.12 18.25
N GLN A 510 -26.94 15.29 18.21
CA GLN A 510 -25.56 15.74 18.02
C GLN A 510 -25.40 16.53 16.71
N ALA A 511 -25.88 15.97 15.59
CA ALA A 511 -25.79 16.66 14.29
C ALA A 511 -26.50 18.02 14.30
N ARG A 512 -27.68 18.14 14.95
CA ARG A 512 -28.40 19.41 15.09
C ARG A 512 -27.66 20.42 15.95
N GLN A 513 -27.09 19.97 17.07
CA GLN A 513 -26.29 20.82 17.94
C GLN A 513 -25.05 21.36 17.20
N THR A 514 -24.32 20.48 16.51
CA THR A 514 -23.15 20.85 15.70
C THR A 514 -23.52 21.82 14.58
N ALA A 515 -24.58 21.55 13.81
CA ALA A 515 -25.05 22.46 12.76
C ALA A 515 -25.43 23.84 13.32
N THR A 516 -26.09 23.88 14.49
CA THR A 516 -26.46 25.14 15.16
C THR A 516 -25.21 25.92 15.59
N GLN A 517 -24.20 25.23 16.11
CA GLN A 517 -22.93 25.87 16.51
C GLN A 517 -22.16 26.40 15.30
N LEU A 518 -22.06 25.62 14.22
CA LEU A 518 -21.38 26.04 13.00
C LEU A 518 -22.08 27.22 12.32
N ASN A 519 -23.41 27.26 12.30
CA ASN A 519 -24.16 28.42 11.79
C ASN A 519 -23.93 29.68 12.64
N LYS A 520 -23.75 29.56 13.96
CA LYS A 520 -23.35 30.70 14.80
C LYS A 520 -21.94 31.18 14.45
N SER A 521 -21.00 30.27 14.19
CA SER A 521 -19.64 30.62 13.75
C SER A 521 -19.66 31.30 12.37
N LEU A 522 -20.48 30.81 11.44
CA LEU A 522 -20.67 31.40 10.11
C LEU A 522 -21.15 32.85 10.20
N GLN A 523 -22.19 33.11 11.00
CA GLN A 523 -22.70 34.47 11.23
C GLN A 523 -21.64 35.40 11.83
N LYS A 524 -20.88 34.92 12.81
CA LYS A 524 -19.79 35.69 13.43
C LYS A 524 -18.67 36.01 12.45
N ALA A 525 -18.29 35.05 11.61
CA ALA A 525 -17.23 35.20 10.60
C ALA A 525 -17.63 36.21 9.53
N SER A 526 -18.86 36.07 9.00
CA SER A 526 -19.44 37.03 8.05
C SER A 526 -19.55 38.45 8.62
N ALA A 527 -20.00 38.61 9.87
CA ALA A 527 -20.08 39.92 10.54
C ALA A 527 -18.71 40.59 10.74
N LYS A 528 -17.61 39.82 10.74
CA LYS A 528 -16.23 40.33 10.81
C LYS A 528 -15.61 40.61 9.43
N GLY A 529 -16.34 40.40 8.35
CA GLY A 529 -15.82 40.56 6.99
C GLY A 529 -14.88 39.44 6.53
N ASP A 530 -14.85 38.31 7.24
CA ASP A 530 -14.00 37.15 6.93
C ASP A 530 -14.86 35.88 6.92
N PRO A 531 -15.68 35.68 5.87
CA PRO A 531 -16.65 34.58 5.82
C PRO A 531 -15.97 33.21 5.80
N LEU A 532 -16.73 32.19 6.17
CA LEU A 532 -16.26 30.81 6.04
C LEU A 532 -16.40 30.37 4.58
N VAL A 533 -15.35 29.75 4.05
CA VAL A 533 -15.24 29.29 2.67
C VAL A 533 -14.73 27.84 2.66
N TYR A 534 -14.90 27.19 1.51
CA TYR A 534 -14.28 25.89 1.22
C TYR A 534 -13.45 26.01 -0.05
N GLY A 535 -12.13 25.86 0.06
CA GLY A 535 -11.20 25.95 -1.08
C GLY A 535 -10.26 24.77 -1.16
N LEU A 536 -9.20 24.90 -1.97
CA LEU A 536 -8.14 23.88 -2.08
C LEU A 536 -7.47 23.57 -0.73
N ARG A 537 -7.41 24.54 0.19
CA ARG A 537 -6.90 24.38 1.57
C ARG A 537 -7.94 23.88 2.56
N GLY A 538 -9.13 23.50 2.09
CA GLY A 538 -10.22 22.96 2.90
C GLY A 538 -11.19 24.02 3.43
N TYR A 539 -11.88 23.66 4.51
CA TYR A 539 -12.90 24.48 5.18
C TYR A 539 -12.26 25.42 6.20
N GLY A 540 -12.54 26.71 6.12
CA GLY A 540 -12.00 27.69 7.07
C GLY A 540 -12.41 29.12 6.78
N GLN A 541 -11.81 30.06 7.50
CA GLN A 541 -11.96 31.49 7.21
C GLN A 541 -11.31 31.84 5.87
N ARG A 542 -11.92 32.76 5.12
CA ARG A 542 -11.42 33.17 3.80
C ARG A 542 -9.97 33.64 3.86
N SER A 543 -9.61 34.41 4.88
CA SER A 543 -8.24 34.90 5.11
C SER A 543 -7.17 33.81 5.23
N VAL A 544 -7.56 32.60 5.66
CA VAL A 544 -6.67 31.45 5.84
C VAL A 544 -6.67 30.53 4.62
N VAL A 545 -7.84 30.32 4.03
CA VAL A 545 -8.05 29.33 2.96
C VAL A 545 -7.63 29.87 1.58
N ILE A 546 -7.73 31.18 1.34
CA ILE A 546 -7.39 31.78 0.05
C ILE A 546 -5.92 31.52 -0.32
N SER A 547 -5.67 31.26 -1.61
CA SER A 547 -4.34 31.01 -2.14
C SER A 547 -4.20 31.55 -3.56
N ALA A 548 -2.98 31.57 -4.11
CA ALA A 548 -2.76 31.97 -5.50
C ALA A 548 -3.43 31.00 -6.49
N GLU A 549 -3.50 29.72 -6.13
CA GLU A 549 -4.12 28.65 -6.91
C GLU A 549 -5.66 28.65 -6.82
N ASP A 550 -6.20 29.17 -5.71
CA ASP A 550 -7.64 29.31 -5.46
C ASP A 550 -7.95 30.69 -4.87
N PRO A 551 -8.00 31.73 -5.71
CA PRO A 551 -8.22 33.10 -5.26
C PRO A 551 -9.68 33.38 -4.89
N ASN A 552 -10.61 32.52 -5.31
CA ASN A 552 -12.05 32.73 -5.14
C ASN A 552 -12.76 31.46 -4.65
N PRO A 553 -12.41 30.98 -3.44
CA PRO A 553 -13.07 29.82 -2.88
C PRO A 553 -14.55 30.13 -2.60
N PRO A 554 -15.49 29.20 -2.89
CA PRO A 554 -16.90 29.41 -2.65
C PRO A 554 -17.22 29.57 -1.15
N GLU A 555 -18.12 30.51 -0.85
CA GLU A 555 -18.59 30.75 0.51
C GLU A 555 -19.52 29.63 0.99
N VAL A 556 -19.43 29.33 2.29
CA VAL A 556 -20.32 28.42 2.99
C VAL A 556 -21.61 29.17 3.34
N LEU A 557 -22.75 28.69 2.86
CA LEU A 557 -24.03 29.39 3.02
C LEU A 557 -24.78 28.96 4.26
N THR A 558 -24.80 27.66 4.57
CA THR A 558 -25.58 27.11 5.69
C THR A 558 -25.11 25.72 6.08
N HIS A 559 -25.36 25.35 7.34
CA HIS A 559 -25.17 23.99 7.86
C HIS A 559 -26.51 23.39 8.28
N ARG A 560 -26.74 22.11 7.97
CA ARG A 560 -27.94 21.38 8.36
C ARG A 560 -27.64 19.94 8.78
N ALA A 561 -28.43 19.44 9.72
CA ALA A 561 -28.40 18.04 10.10
C ALA A 561 -29.20 17.20 9.10
N VAL A 562 -28.57 16.20 8.50
CA VAL A 562 -29.18 15.33 7.49
C VAL A 562 -28.93 13.87 7.83
N GLN A 563 -29.83 12.99 7.37
CA GLN A 563 -29.57 11.55 7.40
C GLN A 563 -28.54 11.18 6.34
N VAL A 564 -27.66 10.25 6.67
CA VAL A 564 -26.61 9.76 5.76
C VAL A 564 -26.66 8.25 5.65
N THR A 565 -26.28 7.74 4.48
CA THR A 565 -26.10 6.32 4.20
C THR A 565 -24.61 6.01 4.06
N GLU A 566 -24.28 4.72 4.01
CA GLU A 566 -22.90 4.29 3.78
C GLU A 566 -22.34 4.77 2.43
N ALA A 567 -23.19 4.84 1.40
CA ALA A 567 -22.82 5.42 0.11
C ALA A 567 -22.42 6.90 0.23
N THR A 568 -23.12 7.68 1.06
CA THR A 568 -22.73 9.08 1.34
C THR A 568 -21.37 9.13 2.04
N VAL A 569 -21.17 8.31 3.07
CA VAL A 569 -19.93 8.31 3.85
C VAL A 569 -18.73 7.94 2.96
N SER A 570 -18.85 6.87 2.17
CA SER A 570 -17.79 6.41 1.26
C SER A 570 -17.47 7.44 0.16
N ALA A 571 -18.46 8.14 -0.39
CA ALA A 571 -18.23 9.06 -1.50
C ALA A 571 -17.72 10.46 -1.08
N TYR A 572 -18.03 10.88 0.14
CA TYR A 572 -17.67 12.21 0.65
C TYR A 572 -16.51 12.22 1.65
N SER A 573 -16.12 11.05 2.17
CA SER A 573 -14.86 10.93 2.89
C SER A 573 -13.69 11.02 1.89
N VAL A 574 -12.62 11.68 2.30
CA VAL A 574 -11.47 11.98 1.42
C VAL A 574 -10.25 11.10 1.69
N ALA A 575 -10.27 10.35 2.79
CA ALA A 575 -9.22 9.43 3.17
C ALA A 575 -9.77 8.33 4.07
N GLU A 576 -9.13 7.16 4.04
CA GLU A 576 -9.31 6.11 5.04
C GLU A 576 -8.39 6.37 6.25
N ASN A 577 -7.14 6.74 5.99
CA ASN A 577 -6.18 7.13 7.01
C ASN A 577 -5.78 8.59 6.79
N TYR A 578 -5.92 9.41 7.83
CA TYR A 578 -5.60 10.83 7.74
C TYR A 578 -4.11 11.08 7.91
N TYR A 579 -3.47 10.42 8.89
CA TYR A 579 -2.04 10.55 9.17
C TYR A 579 -1.24 9.39 8.58
N ALA A 580 -1.76 8.17 8.67
CA ALA A 580 -1.07 6.97 8.19
C ALA A 580 -1.26 6.74 6.67
N PRO A 581 -0.41 5.95 6.00
CA PRO A 581 0.76 5.29 6.57
C PRO A 581 1.96 6.22 6.77
N LEU A 582 2.73 5.96 7.82
CA LEU A 582 4.06 6.57 8.10
C LEU A 582 5.00 5.46 8.56
N PHE A 583 6.30 5.66 8.50
CA PHE A 583 7.23 4.70 9.12
C PHE A 583 8.20 5.41 10.04
N TYR A 584 8.55 4.72 11.11
CA TYR A 584 9.56 5.19 12.05
C TYR A 584 10.78 4.28 12.04
N LEU A 585 11.88 4.87 12.45
CA LEU A 585 13.21 4.29 12.42
C LEU A 585 13.57 3.74 13.79
N ASN A 586 14.20 2.57 13.83
CA ASN A 586 14.64 1.92 15.05
C ASN A 586 16.06 1.39 14.89
N ASP A 587 16.79 1.37 16.00
CA ASP A 587 18.01 0.60 16.08
C ASP A 587 17.67 -0.90 15.96
N PRO A 588 18.30 -1.63 15.03
CA PRO A 588 17.99 -3.05 14.81
C PRO A 588 18.37 -3.94 16.00
N GLU A 589 19.39 -3.58 16.78
CA GLU A 589 19.92 -4.35 17.90
C GLU A 589 19.15 -4.07 19.20
N THR A 590 18.97 -2.79 19.53
CA THR A 590 18.33 -2.38 20.80
C THR A 590 16.80 -2.29 20.67
N GLY A 591 16.30 -2.09 19.46
CA GLY A 591 14.89 -1.76 19.21
C GLY A 591 14.50 -0.36 19.68
N GLU A 592 15.47 0.47 20.07
CA GLU A 592 15.20 1.84 20.48
C GLU A 592 14.81 2.72 19.28
N LEU A 593 13.93 3.66 19.55
CA LEU A 593 13.41 4.58 18.56
C LEU A 593 14.49 5.59 18.17
N PHE A 594 14.70 5.78 16.87
CA PHE A 594 15.60 6.82 16.40
C PHE A 594 14.97 8.21 16.59
N THR A 595 15.73 9.13 17.19
CA THR A 595 15.26 10.47 17.51
C THR A 595 16.24 11.54 17.05
N ILE A 596 15.70 12.70 16.67
CA ILE A 596 16.48 13.91 16.38
C ILE A 596 15.94 15.00 17.29
N LEU A 597 16.83 15.70 18.02
CA LEU A 597 16.43 16.71 19.01
C LEU A 597 15.42 16.17 20.05
N GLN A 598 15.59 14.90 20.46
CA GLN A 598 14.68 14.18 21.36
C GLN A 598 13.24 13.98 20.81
N MET A 599 13.03 14.24 19.52
CA MET A 599 11.76 14.00 18.84
C MET A 599 11.83 12.68 18.05
N PRO A 600 10.84 11.79 18.22
CA PRO A 600 10.62 10.68 17.31
C PRO A 600 10.51 11.15 15.86
N ILE A 601 11.22 10.46 14.95
CA ILE A 601 11.17 10.77 13.52
C ILE A 601 10.25 9.80 12.79
N LEU A 602 9.31 10.37 12.04
CA LEU A 602 8.42 9.67 11.14
C LEU A 602 8.71 10.12 9.71
N LEU A 603 8.56 9.21 8.76
CA LEU A 603 8.78 9.46 7.35
C LEU A 603 7.54 9.11 6.52
N THR A 604 7.24 9.97 5.54
CA THR A 604 6.11 9.76 4.61
C THR A 604 6.50 9.04 3.34
N ASN A 605 7.78 8.97 2.98
CA ASN A 605 8.20 8.41 1.70
C ASN A 605 9.52 7.62 1.83
N PRO A 606 9.50 6.29 1.65
CA PRO A 606 10.71 5.48 1.72
C PRO A 606 11.74 5.83 0.65
N LEU A 607 11.31 6.35 -0.51
CA LEU A 607 12.22 6.74 -1.60
C LEU A 607 13.08 7.97 -1.27
N ARG A 608 12.68 8.77 -0.27
CA ARG A 608 13.44 9.95 0.18
C ARG A 608 14.41 9.64 1.32
N PHE A 609 14.47 8.39 1.77
CA PHE A 609 15.27 8.02 2.94
C PHE A 609 16.76 8.40 2.79
N ASP A 610 17.37 8.11 1.64
CA ASP A 610 18.79 8.39 1.41
C ASP A 610 19.07 9.91 1.32
N GLU A 611 18.18 10.67 0.66
CA GLU A 611 18.24 12.14 0.61
C GLU A 611 18.17 12.74 2.03
N MET A 612 17.22 12.28 2.83
CA MET A 612 17.00 12.79 4.17
C MET A 612 18.14 12.44 5.12
N THR A 613 18.63 11.20 5.08
CA THR A 613 19.76 10.80 5.93
C THR A 613 21.06 11.50 5.51
N ALA A 614 21.25 11.83 4.23
CA ALA A 614 22.36 12.67 3.78
C ALA A 614 22.27 14.09 4.36
N ASN A 615 21.06 14.68 4.40
CA ASN A 615 20.83 15.96 5.07
C ASN A 615 21.17 15.87 6.57
N TRP A 616 20.69 14.83 7.27
CA TRP A 616 20.93 14.68 8.71
C TRP A 616 22.41 14.46 9.02
N LYS A 617 23.13 13.67 8.22
CA LYS A 617 24.59 13.49 8.35
C LYS A 617 25.34 14.80 8.17
N THR A 618 24.94 15.62 7.19
CA THR A 618 25.52 16.96 6.96
C THR A 618 25.29 17.90 8.14
N ALA A 619 24.17 17.74 8.84
CA ALA A 619 23.82 18.46 10.07
C ALA A 619 24.47 17.88 11.35
N GLY A 620 25.33 16.86 11.22
CA GLY A 620 26.05 16.25 12.35
C GLY A 620 25.26 15.19 13.13
N VAL A 621 24.13 14.71 12.60
CA VAL A 621 23.37 13.62 13.22
C VAL A 621 24.07 12.27 12.95
N GLY A 622 24.39 11.56 14.03
CA GLY A 622 24.95 10.21 13.95
C GLY A 622 23.89 9.20 13.49
N MET A 623 24.18 8.48 12.40
CA MET A 623 23.32 7.41 11.88
C MET A 623 24.02 6.06 12.03
N PRO A 624 23.32 5.02 12.52
CA PRO A 624 23.79 3.65 12.41
C PRO A 624 24.06 3.25 10.95
N ALA A 625 24.86 2.21 10.74
CA ALA A 625 25.14 1.69 9.40
C ALA A 625 23.88 1.14 8.71
N SER A 626 22.99 0.55 9.50
CA SER A 626 21.68 0.03 9.09
C SER A 626 20.63 0.42 10.12
N VAL A 627 19.43 0.76 9.67
CA VAL A 627 18.31 1.18 10.52
C VAL A 627 17.07 0.40 10.13
N SER A 628 16.38 -0.17 11.13
CA SER A 628 15.16 -0.96 10.92
C SER A 628 13.94 -0.04 10.87
N ALA A 629 13.07 -0.26 9.88
CA ALA A 629 11.84 0.51 9.71
C ALA A 629 10.63 -0.25 10.24
N THR A 630 9.72 0.46 10.90
CA THR A 630 8.40 -0.07 11.25
C THR A 630 7.32 0.80 10.65
N VAL A 631 6.42 0.20 9.89
CA VAL A 631 5.28 0.87 9.27
C VAL A 631 4.16 1.06 10.29
N ILE A 632 3.75 2.31 10.48
CA ILE A 632 2.48 2.73 11.05
C ILE A 632 1.46 2.67 9.91
N ALA A 633 0.70 1.60 9.86
CA ALA A 633 -0.20 1.28 8.75
C ALA A 633 -1.52 2.06 8.80
N THR A 634 -2.04 2.34 10.00
CA THR A 634 -3.37 2.95 10.19
C THR A 634 -3.36 4.10 11.18
N ASP A 635 -4.41 4.92 11.17
CA ASP A 635 -4.58 6.02 12.11
C ASP A 635 -4.69 5.54 13.57
N GLU A 636 -5.22 4.34 13.84
CA GLU A 636 -5.23 3.77 15.19
C GLU A 636 -3.81 3.47 15.69
N GLN A 637 -2.95 2.95 14.80
CA GLN A 637 -1.54 2.74 15.13
C GLN A 637 -0.81 4.07 15.33
N PHE A 638 -1.14 5.07 14.52
CA PHE A 638 -0.62 6.43 14.68
C PHE A 638 -1.03 7.04 16.03
N ASP A 639 -2.29 6.90 16.42
CA ASP A 639 -2.78 7.37 17.72
C ASP A 639 -2.05 6.69 18.88
N LEU A 640 -1.88 5.36 18.82
CA LEU A 640 -1.13 4.62 19.83
C LEU A 640 0.33 5.09 19.92
N PHE A 641 0.98 5.32 18.77
CA PHE A 641 2.34 5.86 18.71
C PHE A 641 2.41 7.25 19.34
N MET A 642 1.54 8.16 18.93
CA MET A 642 1.52 9.53 19.42
C MET A 642 1.19 9.63 20.91
N THR A 643 0.29 8.79 21.43
CA THR A 643 0.02 8.71 22.87
C THR A 643 1.26 8.28 23.65
N ARG A 644 2.03 7.31 23.16
CA ARG A 644 3.28 6.89 23.79
C ARG A 644 4.34 8.00 23.74
N ALA A 645 4.51 8.64 22.58
CA ALA A 645 5.43 9.76 22.41
C ALA A 645 5.09 10.96 23.31
N SER A 646 3.80 11.34 23.39
CA SER A 646 3.37 12.50 24.19
C SER A 646 3.47 12.25 25.69
N THR A 647 3.29 11.00 26.14
CA THR A 647 3.49 10.62 27.56
C THR A 647 4.95 10.83 27.99
N GLY A 648 5.90 10.71 27.05
CA GLY A 648 7.31 11.06 27.24
C GLY A 648 7.62 12.56 27.13
N GLY A 649 6.62 13.42 26.89
CA GLY A 649 6.81 14.87 26.72
C GLY A 649 7.32 15.30 25.34
N ALA A 650 7.36 14.38 24.37
CA ALA A 650 7.89 14.64 23.03
C ALA A 650 6.79 14.88 21.99
N ALA A 651 7.00 15.88 21.12
CA ALA A 651 6.31 15.98 19.83
C ALA A 651 7.03 15.05 18.82
N ALA A 652 6.29 14.43 17.91
CA ALA A 652 6.89 13.72 16.79
C ALA A 652 7.14 14.69 15.64
N CYS A 653 8.22 14.47 14.88
CA CYS A 653 8.51 15.23 13.68
C CYS A 653 8.40 14.33 12.45
N VAL A 654 7.57 14.73 11.49
CA VAL A 654 7.45 14.05 10.20
C VAL A 654 8.30 14.77 9.16
N ASP A 655 9.08 14.01 8.40
CA ASP A 655 9.96 14.47 7.33
C ASP A 655 10.87 15.66 7.73
N PRO A 656 11.71 15.54 8.79
CA PRO A 656 12.56 16.63 9.25
C PRO A 656 13.66 16.97 8.23
N VAL A 657 13.87 18.26 7.99
CA VAL A 657 15.04 18.80 7.29
C VAL A 657 15.81 19.69 8.25
N LEU A 658 17.11 19.47 8.35
CA LEU A 658 18.01 20.18 9.25
C LEU A 658 18.91 21.15 8.47
N ALA A 659 19.22 22.29 9.08
CA ALA A 659 20.35 23.12 8.70
C ALA A 659 21.67 22.45 9.10
N SER A 660 22.78 22.93 8.53
CA SER A 660 24.13 22.43 8.83
C SER A 660 24.54 22.56 10.31
N ASP A 661 23.87 23.41 11.07
CA ASP A 661 24.07 23.59 12.52
C ASP A 661 23.17 22.68 13.38
N GLY A 662 22.38 21.80 12.76
CA GLY A 662 21.47 20.88 13.44
C GLY A 662 20.08 21.45 13.74
N GLN A 663 19.79 22.71 13.38
CA GLN A 663 18.47 23.29 13.60
C GLN A 663 17.42 22.74 12.62
N LEU A 664 16.21 22.48 13.11
CA LEU A 664 15.09 22.06 12.26
C LEU A 664 14.61 23.23 11.40
N VAL A 665 14.81 23.14 10.09
CA VAL A 665 14.40 24.17 9.13
C VAL A 665 13.06 23.87 8.47
N ALA A 666 12.72 22.60 8.26
CA ALA A 666 11.45 22.18 7.69
C ALA A 666 11.02 20.81 8.24
N GLY A 667 9.75 20.47 8.02
CA GLY A 667 9.11 19.25 8.52
C GLY A 667 7.81 19.57 9.26
N PHE A 668 7.10 18.53 9.67
CA PHE A 668 5.83 18.66 10.37
C PHE A 668 5.98 18.30 11.86
N LEU A 669 5.74 19.28 12.72
CA LEU A 669 5.70 19.08 14.17
C LEU A 669 4.29 18.67 14.57
N VAL A 670 4.13 17.39 14.89
CA VAL A 670 2.85 16.84 15.34
C VAL A 670 2.68 17.11 16.83
N THR A 671 1.67 17.89 17.19
CA THR A 671 1.41 18.33 18.57
C THR A 671 -0.02 18.05 18.98
N ASN A 672 -0.24 17.77 20.26
CA ASN A 672 -1.59 17.58 20.77
C ASN A 672 -2.38 18.89 20.65
N LEU A 673 -3.58 18.82 20.08
CA LEU A 673 -4.45 19.98 19.87
C LEU A 673 -4.71 20.74 21.19
N ASN A 674 -4.82 20.03 22.31
CA ASN A 674 -5.05 20.67 23.62
C ASN A 674 -3.88 21.54 24.08
N ASP A 675 -2.65 21.23 23.64
CA ASP A 675 -1.46 22.00 23.97
C ASP A 675 -1.36 23.25 23.08
N LEU A 676 -1.82 23.16 21.83
CA LEU A 676 -1.89 24.29 20.90
C LEU A 676 -2.93 25.34 21.32
N VAL A 677 -4.01 24.93 21.98
CA VAL A 677 -5.07 25.85 22.44
C VAL A 677 -4.69 26.56 23.76
N ARG A 678 -3.70 26.04 24.48
CA ARG A 678 -3.20 26.62 25.74
C ARG A 678 -2.03 27.58 25.55
N ALA A 679 -1.30 27.46 24.44
CA ALA A 679 -0.26 28.39 24.00
C ALA A 679 -0.87 29.60 23.28
#